data_AF-A0A646HEX1-F1
#
_entry.id   AF-A0A646HEX1-F1
#
_cell.length_a   1.000
_cell.length_b   1.000
_cell.length_c   1.000
_cell.angle_alpha   90.00
_cell.angle_beta   90.00
_cell.angle_gamma   90.00
#
_symmetry.space_group_name_H-M   'P 1'
#
loop_
_entity.id
_entity.type
_entity.pdbx_description
1 polymer ?
#
loop_
_entity_poly.entity_id
_entity_poly.type
_entity_poly.pdbx_seq_one_letter_code
_entity_poly.pdbx_strand_id
1 'polypeptide(L)'
;MQYLCGMKHRIIHIALLLTSVCNLAAQTIISGMVKSGQEPLAGANVFIMGTIDGCLTDSLGRFSFSTSKTGEASIKITMIGFEEYMQTTDACKLHNLSIQMKEKATAIQEVVISASTYSFGKSDNFKTMDALDVVMAGNSCGDIVAALQTLPGTQKVGENGKLYVRGGESEECQTFINGMHVLVPYSTNTENTAVRGRFSPFIFKGINFSLGGYSGEYGQALSSVLPMETSDAATSDKYGVSASLVDWNIGGTKAYSHSSLSFNAALTSLGIYNQLFSERLDFNKPYLKLSGESQYKNEFRNAGILKTYVGYDYTSVGQHIDNQNLSLKENNIYANTTYKAQWGAGYTLFCGMASSSVFNDIEDAKIAGDRYYNFRNEIHLKTEIRKICSDALKISAGMEDYQRNSLMEYENDCYKLDYNILAAHIDAQWRMMPHLFLNISTRTEYMAHANWLFMPRATLCYIPNKNFQLSFATGRYSQTPEDDYLATNKKSLGQSTADHAILSIQYKSPGTLIRIEPYWKKYQRLPLWEKGIYQPKGYGKSKGIDIFVEEHSLFKHLTTAFSYSYNDSKRFYHEYTEERIPDYVSRHNLRLTAKYSFGKAIIGLTESYASGRHFLIGKTPHYNSVDINLTYLLSPKVIIYSSLNNILGRTNIFGYNTNGRSIVPSRDRFLYIGIFVSLKNNKAYDISNF
;
A
#
# COMPACT_ATOMS: atom_id res chain seq x y z
N MET A 1 91.67 24.14 10.75
CA MET A 1 90.62 25.12 11.12
C MET A 1 89.30 24.74 10.43
N GLN A 2 88.79 23.53 10.72
CA GLN A 2 87.74 22.88 9.90
C GLN A 2 86.72 22.08 10.74
N TYR A 3 86.60 22.38 12.04
CA TYR A 3 85.73 21.65 12.98
C TYR A 3 84.56 22.47 13.56
N LEU A 4 84.39 23.73 13.15
CA LEU A 4 83.36 24.64 13.72
C LEU A 4 82.14 24.90 12.82
N CYS A 5 82.08 24.34 11.60
CA CYS A 5 80.96 24.56 10.68
C CYS A 5 79.86 23.48 10.75
N GLY A 6 80.15 22.28 11.29
CA GLY A 6 79.21 21.15 11.30
C GLY A 6 78.18 21.13 12.44
N MET A 7 78.37 21.92 13.51
CA MET A 7 77.46 21.93 14.68
C MET A 7 76.31 22.93 14.57
N LYS A 8 76.41 23.97 13.73
CA LYS A 8 75.33 24.96 13.59
C LYS A 8 74.13 24.43 12.80
N HIS A 9 74.34 23.57 11.79
CA HIS A 9 73.23 22.98 11.03
C HIS A 9 72.51 21.84 11.78
N ARG A 10 73.19 21.08 12.65
CA ARG A 10 72.54 20.05 13.47
C ARG A 10 71.67 20.63 14.59
N ILE A 11 72.05 21.76 15.18
CA ILE A 11 71.23 22.46 16.20
C ILE A 11 70.00 23.11 15.56
N ILE A 12 70.11 23.64 14.34
CA ILE A 12 68.97 24.20 13.58
C ILE A 12 67.98 23.09 13.18
N HIS A 13 68.44 21.92 12.74
CA HIS A 13 67.54 20.79 12.43
C HIS A 13 66.86 20.19 13.67
N ILE A 14 67.52 20.17 14.83
CA ILE A 14 66.91 19.72 16.09
C ILE A 14 65.90 20.76 16.61
N ALA A 15 66.18 22.06 16.47
CA ALA A 15 65.23 23.12 16.81
C ALA A 15 64.02 23.16 15.86
N LEU A 16 64.18 22.83 14.58
CA LEU A 16 63.09 22.74 13.60
C LEU A 16 62.24 21.46 13.75
N LEU A 17 62.84 20.36 14.26
CA LEU A 17 62.09 19.14 14.62
C LEU A 17 61.32 19.32 15.93
N LEU A 18 61.84 20.06 16.91
CA LEU A 18 61.15 20.32 18.18
C LEU A 18 59.98 21.31 18.05
N THR A 19 59.99 22.23 17.08
CA THR A 19 58.85 23.14 16.82
C THR A 19 57.71 22.50 16.03
N SER A 20 57.92 21.31 15.43
CA SER A 20 56.86 20.54 14.75
C SER A 20 56.03 19.66 15.69
N VAL A 21 56.39 19.55 16.98
CA VAL A 21 55.68 18.68 17.96
C VAL A 21 54.68 19.47 18.84
N CYS A 22 54.64 20.81 18.73
CA CYS A 22 53.68 21.63 19.49
C CYS A 22 52.49 22.08 18.63
N ASN A 23 51.73 21.13 18.10
CA ASN A 23 50.32 21.32 17.72
C ASN A 23 49.49 20.13 18.23
N LEU A 24 49.51 19.94 19.55
CA LEU A 24 48.43 19.24 20.22
C LEU A 24 47.20 20.16 20.18
N ALA A 25 46.36 19.98 19.17
CA ALA A 25 45.01 20.49 19.21
C ALA A 25 44.36 19.96 20.50
N ALA A 26 44.03 20.86 21.43
CA ALA A 26 43.31 20.51 22.63
C ALA A 26 41.94 19.95 22.21
N GLN A 27 41.80 18.62 22.24
CA GLN A 27 40.52 17.97 22.03
C GLN A 27 39.68 18.20 23.29
N THR A 28 38.51 18.81 23.11
CA THR A 28 37.55 18.97 24.21
C THR A 28 36.82 17.65 24.39
N ILE A 29 36.81 17.12 25.60
CA ILE A 29 36.06 15.89 25.92
C ILE A 29 34.66 16.29 26.35
N ILE A 30 33.66 15.76 25.66
CA ILE A 30 32.25 15.86 26.03
C ILE A 30 31.87 14.57 26.76
N SER A 31 31.27 14.69 27.94
CA SER A 31 30.90 13.53 28.76
C SER A 31 29.64 13.76 29.59
N GLY A 32 28.96 12.66 29.93
CA GLY A 32 27.78 12.71 30.79
C GLY A 32 27.06 11.37 30.93
N MET A 33 25.84 11.44 31.47
CA MET A 33 24.94 10.32 31.67
C MET A 33 23.52 10.71 31.24
N VAL A 34 22.83 9.79 30.56
CA VAL A 34 21.46 9.92 30.09
C VAL A 34 20.56 8.94 30.84
N LYS A 35 19.42 9.42 31.35
CA LYS A 35 18.44 8.63 32.12
C LYS A 35 17.01 8.89 31.67
N SER A 36 16.10 7.97 31.97
CA SER A 36 14.67 8.22 32.03
C SER A 36 14.14 7.86 33.41
N GLY A 37 13.54 8.82 34.12
CA GLY A 37 13.20 8.63 35.52
C GLY A 37 14.45 8.27 36.35
N GLN A 38 14.48 7.06 36.91
CA GLN A 38 15.61 6.50 37.67
C GLN A 38 16.47 5.52 36.86
N GLU A 39 16.07 5.14 35.64
CA GLU A 39 16.74 4.12 34.84
C GLU A 39 17.77 4.74 33.89
N PRO A 40 18.99 4.17 33.76
CA PRO A 40 19.97 4.59 32.76
C PRO A 40 19.50 4.22 31.35
N LEU A 41 19.68 5.13 30.39
CA LEU A 41 19.33 4.88 28.99
C LEU A 41 20.54 4.45 28.19
N ALA A 42 20.61 3.15 27.87
CA ALA A 42 21.64 2.59 27.00
C ALA A 42 21.28 2.72 25.52
N GLY A 43 22.26 3.04 24.67
CA GLY A 43 22.10 3.17 23.22
C GLY A 43 21.45 4.47 22.74
N ALA A 44 21.36 5.51 23.57
CA ALA A 44 20.98 6.85 23.13
C ALA A 44 22.12 7.48 22.31
N ASN A 45 21.78 8.10 21.17
CA ASN A 45 22.73 8.75 20.28
C ASN A 45 22.97 10.19 20.72
N VAL A 46 24.20 10.52 21.09
CA VAL A 46 24.63 11.83 21.60
C VAL A 46 25.62 12.42 20.61
N PHE A 47 25.34 13.59 20.04
CA PHE A 47 26.21 14.22 19.04
C PHE A 47 26.14 15.75 19.07
N ILE A 48 27.15 16.41 18.51
CA ILE A 48 27.14 17.88 18.32
C ILE A 48 26.53 18.20 16.96
N MET A 49 25.50 19.04 16.95
CA MET A 49 24.83 19.48 15.73
C MET A 49 25.79 20.16 14.76
N GLY A 50 25.73 19.75 13.48
CA GLY A 50 26.61 20.27 12.43
C GLY A 50 27.99 19.62 12.37
N THR A 51 28.24 18.55 13.12
CA THR A 51 29.49 17.76 13.10
C THR A 51 29.19 16.26 13.01
N ILE A 52 30.23 15.45 12.81
CA ILE A 52 30.18 13.98 12.95
C ILE A 52 30.59 13.51 14.35
N ASP A 53 30.89 14.43 15.27
CA ASP A 53 31.40 14.13 16.59
C ASP A 53 30.24 13.70 17.50
N GLY A 54 30.28 12.44 17.96
CA GLY A 54 29.25 11.85 18.81
C GLY A 54 29.55 10.41 19.22
N CYS A 55 28.71 9.84 20.11
CA CYS A 55 28.77 8.44 20.50
C CYS A 55 27.41 7.93 21.00
N LEU A 56 27.32 6.62 21.23
CA LEU A 56 26.18 5.99 21.89
C LEU A 56 26.43 5.90 23.39
N THR A 57 25.37 5.99 24.19
CA THR A 57 25.45 5.70 25.62
C THR A 57 25.67 4.20 25.89
N ASP A 58 26.47 3.88 26.90
CA ASP A 58 26.75 2.51 27.35
C ASP A 58 25.60 1.89 28.16
N SER A 59 25.79 0.66 28.65
CA SER A 59 24.78 -0.06 29.46
C SER A 59 24.41 0.61 30.79
N LEU A 60 25.20 1.60 31.23
CA LEU A 60 24.99 2.39 32.44
C LEU A 60 24.55 3.83 32.10
N GLY A 61 24.20 4.08 30.83
CA GLY A 61 23.71 5.35 30.33
C GLY A 61 24.80 6.42 30.15
N ARG A 62 26.09 6.07 30.25
CA ARG A 62 27.20 7.02 30.16
C ARG A 62 27.64 7.21 28.72
N PHE A 63 28.06 8.43 28.39
CA PHE A 63 28.66 8.77 27.10
C PHE A 63 29.93 9.60 27.29
N SER A 64 30.88 9.44 26.38
CA SER A 64 32.10 10.26 26.33
C SER A 64 32.71 10.23 24.93
N PHE A 65 32.97 11.39 24.34
CA PHE A 65 33.64 11.52 23.04
C PHE A 65 34.45 12.81 22.95
N SER A 66 35.46 12.85 22.08
CA SER A 66 36.25 14.06 21.83
C SER A 66 35.71 14.85 20.65
N THR A 67 35.83 16.17 20.73
CA THR A 67 35.52 17.09 19.63
C THR A 67 36.62 18.12 19.42
N SER A 68 36.75 18.57 18.18
CA SER A 68 37.58 19.71 17.79
C SER A 68 36.83 21.05 17.81
N LYS A 69 35.51 21.02 18.09
CA LYS A 69 34.66 22.22 18.14
C LYS A 69 34.98 23.04 19.40
N THR A 70 35.24 24.33 19.22
CA THR A 70 35.46 25.31 20.29
C THR A 70 34.37 26.40 20.24
N GLY A 71 34.05 26.98 21.40
CA GLY A 71 32.98 27.96 21.53
C GLY A 71 31.58 27.34 21.63
N GLU A 72 30.55 28.07 21.23
CA GLU A 72 29.16 27.63 21.35
C GLU A 72 28.86 26.36 20.51
N ALA A 73 28.34 25.34 21.18
CA ALA A 73 28.01 24.04 20.61
C ALA A 73 26.63 23.59 21.09
N SER A 74 25.85 23.00 20.17
CA SER A 74 24.53 22.42 20.50
C SER A 74 24.66 20.90 20.56
N ILE A 75 24.56 20.33 21.77
CA ILE A 75 24.47 18.89 21.96
C ILE A 75 23.04 18.43 21.71
N LYS A 76 22.86 17.43 20.86
CA LYS A 76 21.57 16.81 20.58
C LYS A 76 21.62 15.33 20.98
N ILE A 77 20.59 14.89 21.69
CA ILE A 77 20.44 13.49 22.10
C ILE A 77 19.15 12.94 21.52
N THR A 78 19.26 11.82 20.81
CA THR A 78 18.13 11.12 20.21
C THR A 78 18.11 9.66 20.63
N MET A 79 16.93 9.16 20.94
CA MET A 79 16.69 7.75 21.23
C MET A 79 15.28 7.40 20.77
N ILE A 80 15.11 6.23 20.18
CA ILE A 80 13.80 5.76 19.72
C ILE A 80 12.87 5.64 20.93
N GLY A 81 11.67 6.22 20.83
CA GLY A 81 10.68 6.21 21.91
C GLY A 81 10.79 7.38 22.89
N PHE A 82 11.76 8.29 22.73
CA PHE A 82 11.96 9.44 23.60
C PHE A 82 11.87 10.77 22.83
N GLU A 83 11.56 11.85 23.54
CA GLU A 83 11.65 13.22 22.99
C GLU A 83 13.11 13.60 22.74
N GLU A 84 13.38 14.33 21.66
CA GLU A 84 14.73 14.81 21.38
C GLU A 84 15.14 15.84 22.45
N TYR A 85 16.32 15.66 23.04
CA TYR A 85 16.89 16.63 23.98
C TYR A 85 17.93 17.48 23.26
N MET A 86 17.88 18.80 23.46
CA MET A 86 18.85 19.73 22.89
C MET A 86 19.28 20.76 23.92
N GLN A 87 20.59 20.98 24.02
CA GLN A 87 21.17 22.00 24.89
C GLN A 87 22.31 22.71 24.17
N THR A 88 22.30 24.04 24.20
CA THR A 88 23.33 24.88 23.57
C THR A 88 24.14 25.57 24.66
N THR A 89 25.45 25.37 24.64
CA THR A 89 26.39 26.03 25.56
C THR A 89 27.80 25.97 24.96
N ASP A 90 28.76 26.67 25.58
CA ASP A 90 30.17 26.53 25.23
C ASP A 90 30.63 25.06 25.35
N ALA A 91 31.32 24.55 24.34
CA ALA A 91 31.82 23.17 24.24
C ALA A 91 32.66 22.77 25.47
N CYS A 92 33.40 23.71 26.05
CA CYS A 92 34.20 23.47 27.25
C CYS A 92 33.35 23.11 28.49
N LYS A 93 32.06 23.46 28.49
CA LYS A 93 31.12 23.20 29.61
C LYS A 93 30.31 21.90 29.42
N LEU A 94 30.49 21.18 28.31
CA LEU A 94 29.74 19.95 28.00
C LEU A 94 30.38 18.70 28.63
N HIS A 95 30.82 18.78 29.88
CA HIS A 95 31.40 17.64 30.62
C HIS A 95 30.56 17.33 31.87
N ASN A 96 30.52 16.06 32.29
CA ASN A 96 29.72 15.57 33.43
C ASN A 96 28.23 15.93 33.37
N LEU A 97 27.63 15.95 32.19
CA LEU A 97 26.21 16.26 32.02
C LEU A 97 25.32 15.17 32.63
N SER A 98 24.21 15.56 33.27
CA SER A 98 23.17 14.64 33.72
C SER A 98 21.86 14.99 33.02
N ILE A 99 21.48 14.19 32.03
CA ILE A 99 20.38 14.51 31.12
C ILE A 99 19.23 13.53 31.34
N GLN A 100 18.03 14.06 31.54
CA GLN A 100 16.82 13.27 31.70
C GLN A 100 15.97 13.35 30.44
N MET A 101 15.85 12.24 29.72
CA MET A 101 14.99 12.13 28.55
C MET A 101 13.58 11.73 28.96
N LYS A 102 12.59 12.43 28.40
CA LYS A 102 11.18 12.09 28.56
C LYS A 102 10.80 11.04 27.52
N GLU A 103 10.12 9.99 27.97
CA GLU A 103 9.45 9.08 27.04
C GLU A 103 8.48 9.90 26.21
N LYS A 104 8.50 9.66 24.89
CA LYS A 104 7.53 10.26 23.99
C LYS A 104 6.19 9.68 24.39
N ALA A 105 5.28 10.52 24.90
CA ALA A 105 3.90 10.11 25.15
C ALA A 105 3.42 9.36 23.92
N THR A 106 2.74 8.21 24.11
CA THR A 106 2.19 7.44 22.98
C THR A 106 1.35 8.40 22.16
N ALA A 107 1.94 8.91 21.08
CA ALA A 107 1.29 9.86 20.23
C ALA A 107 0.04 9.16 19.73
N ILE A 108 -1.01 9.92 19.42
CA ILE A 108 -2.10 9.40 18.58
C ILE A 108 -1.43 8.95 17.27
N GLN A 109 -0.98 7.70 17.19
CA GLN A 109 -0.35 7.13 16.00
C GLN A 109 -1.48 6.99 14.98
N GLU A 110 -1.26 7.44 13.76
CA GLU A 110 -2.25 7.40 12.66
C GLU A 110 -2.81 5.97 12.43
N VAL A 111 -2.00 4.96 12.76
CA VAL A 111 -2.32 3.52 12.67
C VAL A 111 -3.34 3.06 13.73
N VAL A 112 -3.47 3.75 14.87
CA VAL A 112 -4.37 3.38 15.98
C VAL A 112 -5.87 3.62 15.64
N ILE A 113 -6.17 4.35 14.57
CA ILE A 113 -7.48 4.99 14.39
C ILE A 113 -8.32 4.39 13.25
N SER A 114 -7.78 3.48 12.43
CA SER A 114 -8.58 2.75 11.46
C SER A 114 -8.93 1.37 12.00
N ALA A 115 -10.22 1.16 12.29
CA ALA A 115 -10.73 -0.03 12.98
C ALA A 115 -10.52 -1.36 12.23
N SER A 116 -10.38 -1.33 10.90
CA SER A 116 -10.30 -2.53 10.05
C SER A 116 -9.24 -2.36 8.96
N THR A 117 -8.01 -2.03 9.37
CA THR A 117 -6.87 -1.84 8.46
C THR A 117 -5.78 -2.89 8.67
N TYR A 118 -5.26 -3.41 7.57
CA TYR A 118 -4.07 -4.24 7.48
C TYR A 118 -2.94 -3.41 6.88
N SER A 119 -1.78 -3.40 7.53
CA SER A 119 -0.61 -2.61 7.09
C SER A 119 0.54 -3.54 6.71
N PHE A 120 1.07 -3.35 5.51
CA PHE A 120 2.27 -4.00 4.99
C PHE A 120 3.35 -2.93 4.77
N GLY A 121 4.63 -3.25 5.02
CA GLY A 121 5.77 -2.33 4.81
C GLY A 121 6.01 -1.26 5.89
N LYS A 122 5.08 -1.04 6.84
CA LYS A 122 5.29 -0.12 7.98
C LYS A 122 5.82 -0.89 9.21
N SER A 123 7.11 -0.80 9.51
CA SER A 123 7.71 -1.46 10.69
C SER A 123 7.89 -0.51 11.89
N ASP A 124 7.37 -0.89 13.05
CA ASP A 124 7.72 -0.29 14.36
C ASP A 124 8.14 -1.38 15.39
N ASN A 125 8.76 -2.47 14.91
CA ASN A 125 9.21 -3.70 15.61
C ASN A 125 8.24 -4.90 15.62
N PHE A 126 8.40 -5.75 14.61
CA PHE A 126 8.64 -7.22 14.67
C PHE A 126 8.94 -7.62 13.21
N LYS A 127 10.12 -8.21 12.95
CA LYS A 127 10.65 -8.67 11.64
C LYS A 127 9.89 -8.18 10.40
N THR A 128 10.38 -7.08 9.82
CA THR A 128 10.19 -6.58 8.45
C THR A 128 9.30 -7.46 7.56
N MET A 129 8.00 -7.20 7.56
CA MET A 129 7.15 -7.53 6.41
C MET A 129 7.34 -6.44 5.35
N ASP A 130 8.42 -6.55 4.58
CA ASP A 130 8.76 -5.64 3.48
C ASP A 130 7.91 -5.96 2.23
N ALA A 131 8.02 -5.17 1.15
CA ALA A 131 7.36 -5.47 -0.12
C ALA A 131 7.66 -6.89 -0.65
N LEU A 132 8.75 -7.51 -0.16
CA LEU A 132 9.07 -8.92 -0.40
C LEU A 132 7.97 -9.86 0.08
N ASP A 133 7.36 -9.61 1.24
CA ASP A 133 6.35 -10.50 1.78
C ASP A 133 5.06 -10.48 0.96
N VAL A 134 4.80 -9.34 0.30
CA VAL A 134 3.72 -9.19 -0.69
C VAL A 134 4.06 -10.01 -1.95
N VAL A 135 5.27 -9.89 -2.48
CA VAL A 135 5.73 -10.60 -3.70
C VAL A 135 5.88 -12.11 -3.50
N MET A 136 6.28 -12.52 -2.28
CA MET A 136 6.66 -13.89 -1.94
C MET A 136 5.56 -14.63 -1.18
N ALA A 137 4.38 -14.02 -1.03
CA ALA A 137 3.19 -14.75 -0.62
C ALA A 137 2.86 -15.80 -1.70
N GLY A 138 2.61 -17.04 -1.27
CA GLY A 138 2.49 -18.20 -2.18
C GLY A 138 1.52 -18.04 -3.34
N ASN A 139 0.54 -17.13 -3.23
CA ASN A 139 -0.52 -16.94 -4.21
C ASN A 139 -0.43 -15.60 -4.95
N SER A 140 0.53 -14.74 -4.60
CA SER A 140 0.62 -13.39 -5.17
C SER A 140 1.36 -13.36 -6.51
N CYS A 141 2.33 -14.24 -6.72
CA CYS A 141 3.18 -14.27 -7.92
C CYS A 141 3.71 -12.87 -8.31
N GLY A 142 4.06 -12.04 -7.32
CA GLY A 142 4.52 -10.65 -7.53
C GLY A 142 3.43 -9.58 -7.63
N ASP A 143 2.15 -9.93 -7.48
CA ASP A 143 1.03 -8.99 -7.57
C ASP A 143 0.47 -8.57 -6.20
N ILE A 144 0.31 -7.25 -5.98
CA ILE A 144 -0.23 -6.70 -4.72
C ILE A 144 -1.66 -7.19 -4.49
N VAL A 145 -2.50 -7.16 -5.52
CA VAL A 145 -3.94 -7.47 -5.40
C VAL A 145 -4.13 -8.94 -5.00
N ALA A 146 -3.37 -9.85 -5.62
CA ALA A 146 -3.38 -11.26 -5.31
C ALA A 146 -2.89 -11.55 -3.87
N ALA A 147 -1.96 -10.76 -3.34
CA ALA A 147 -1.57 -10.83 -1.92
C ALA A 147 -2.72 -10.35 -1.00
N LEU A 148 -3.40 -9.25 -1.34
CA LEU A 148 -4.54 -8.75 -0.57
C LEU A 148 -5.72 -9.74 -0.58
N GLN A 149 -5.92 -10.48 -1.67
CA GLN A 149 -6.90 -11.58 -1.75
C GLN A 149 -6.62 -12.74 -0.76
N THR A 150 -5.55 -12.69 0.03
CA THR A 150 -5.30 -13.63 1.14
C THR A 150 -5.93 -13.22 2.46
N LEU A 151 -6.28 -11.94 2.60
CA LEU A 151 -6.84 -11.39 3.81
C LEU A 151 -8.31 -11.77 3.97
N PRO A 152 -8.82 -11.84 5.21
CA PRO A 152 -10.25 -12.03 5.39
C PRO A 152 -10.99 -10.79 4.88
N GLY A 153 -12.26 -10.96 4.59
CA GLY A 153 -13.14 -9.98 3.98
C GLY A 153 -13.00 -9.93 2.47
N THR A 154 -11.92 -10.51 1.92
CA THR A 154 -11.67 -10.56 0.48
C THR A 154 -12.18 -11.84 -0.16
N GLN A 155 -12.44 -11.77 -1.46
CA GLN A 155 -12.88 -12.92 -2.23
C GLN A 155 -12.01 -13.19 -3.46
N LYS A 156 -11.76 -14.47 -3.75
CA LYS A 156 -11.13 -14.88 -5.00
C LYS A 156 -12.15 -14.84 -6.13
N VAL A 157 -11.93 -13.96 -7.09
CA VAL A 157 -12.67 -13.83 -8.35
C VAL A 157 -11.72 -14.18 -9.48
N GLY A 158 -11.75 -15.42 -9.96
CA GLY A 158 -10.76 -15.97 -10.89
C GLY A 158 -11.01 -15.59 -12.34
N GLU A 159 -12.24 -15.23 -12.66
CA GLU A 159 -12.67 -14.76 -13.97
C GLU A 159 -12.19 -13.34 -14.30
N ASN A 160 -11.76 -12.54 -13.32
CA ASN A 160 -11.18 -11.22 -13.57
C ASN A 160 -9.98 -10.86 -12.68
N GLY A 161 -9.70 -11.57 -11.59
CA GLY A 161 -8.53 -11.35 -10.75
C GLY A 161 -8.55 -10.10 -9.86
N LYS A 162 -9.61 -9.27 -9.91
CA LYS A 162 -9.69 -8.00 -9.17
C LYS A 162 -10.01 -8.19 -7.68
N LEU A 163 -9.92 -7.12 -6.90
CA LEU A 163 -10.20 -7.15 -5.46
C LEU A 163 -11.70 -7.02 -5.18
N TYR A 164 -12.29 -7.96 -4.44
CA TYR A 164 -13.69 -7.89 -4.00
C TYR A 164 -13.74 -7.98 -2.49
N VAL A 165 -14.51 -7.11 -1.83
CA VAL A 165 -14.49 -6.97 -0.37
C VAL A 165 -15.88 -6.95 0.22
N ARG A 166 -16.15 -7.83 1.21
CA ARG A 166 -17.37 -7.87 2.02
C ARG A 166 -18.66 -7.78 1.18
N GLY A 167 -18.68 -8.52 0.06
CA GLY A 167 -19.80 -8.58 -0.88
C GLY A 167 -19.98 -7.36 -1.78
N GLY A 168 -18.94 -6.54 -1.93
CA GLY A 168 -18.86 -5.46 -2.89
C GLY A 168 -17.90 -5.70 -4.03
N GLU A 169 -18.13 -4.97 -5.11
CA GLU A 169 -17.41 -5.05 -6.38
C GLU A 169 -16.01 -4.43 -6.34
N SER A 170 -15.22 -4.72 -7.37
CA SER A 170 -13.88 -4.16 -7.53
C SER A 170 -13.85 -2.66 -7.67
N GLU A 171 -14.88 -2.11 -8.29
CA GLU A 171 -15.09 -0.69 -8.51
C GLU A 171 -15.44 -0.01 -7.19
N GLU A 172 -15.97 -0.73 -6.18
CA GLU A 172 -16.22 -0.20 -4.84
C GLU A 172 -14.96 -0.18 -3.95
N CYS A 173 -13.85 -0.70 -4.46
CA CYS A 173 -12.56 -0.82 -3.78
C CYS A 173 -11.56 0.19 -4.37
N GLN A 174 -11.48 1.39 -3.77
CA GLN A 174 -10.67 2.47 -4.35
C GLN A 174 -9.20 2.42 -3.96
N THR A 175 -8.33 2.78 -4.90
CA THR A 175 -6.87 2.84 -4.68
C THR A 175 -6.40 4.28 -4.62
N PHE A 176 -5.47 4.57 -3.71
CA PHE A 176 -4.87 5.89 -3.58
C PHE A 176 -3.34 5.76 -3.54
N ILE A 177 -2.63 6.64 -4.25
CA ILE A 177 -1.17 6.76 -4.15
C ILE A 177 -0.83 8.14 -3.56
N ASN A 178 -0.06 8.17 -2.47
CA ASN A 178 0.29 9.40 -1.74
C ASN A 178 -0.95 10.24 -1.36
N GLY A 179 -2.07 9.58 -1.02
CA GLY A 179 -3.34 10.24 -0.71
C GLY A 179 -4.13 10.75 -1.92
N MET A 180 -3.66 10.50 -3.14
CA MET A 180 -4.33 10.88 -4.40
C MET A 180 -5.01 9.68 -5.07
N HIS A 181 -6.26 9.85 -5.49
CA HIS A 181 -7.05 8.81 -6.16
C HIS A 181 -6.40 8.28 -7.45
N VAL A 182 -6.66 7.00 -7.74
CA VAL A 182 -6.29 6.29 -8.97
C VAL A 182 -7.57 5.81 -9.64
N LEU A 183 -7.84 6.24 -10.87
CA LEU A 183 -9.10 5.91 -11.55
C LEU A 183 -9.22 4.43 -11.91
N VAL A 184 -8.14 3.82 -12.42
CA VAL A 184 -8.14 2.42 -12.88
C VAL A 184 -6.88 1.70 -12.36
N PRO A 185 -6.96 1.00 -11.22
CA PRO A 185 -5.79 0.38 -10.57
C PRO A 185 -5.40 -1.00 -11.12
N TYR A 186 -6.25 -1.60 -11.97
CA TYR A 186 -6.05 -2.94 -12.54
C TYR A 186 -5.76 -2.86 -14.03
N SER A 187 -4.88 -3.74 -14.55
CA SER A 187 -4.69 -3.90 -15.99
C SER A 187 -5.95 -4.46 -16.66
N THR A 188 -6.01 -4.37 -17.98
CA THR A 188 -7.09 -4.97 -18.76
C THR A 188 -6.65 -6.30 -19.37
N ASN A 189 -7.61 -7.21 -19.57
CA ASN A 189 -7.42 -8.46 -20.28
C ASN A 189 -8.72 -8.79 -21.02
N THR A 190 -8.70 -9.88 -21.79
CA THR A 190 -9.90 -10.46 -22.39
C THR A 190 -10.88 -10.94 -21.32
N GLU A 191 -12.15 -11.01 -21.69
CA GLU A 191 -13.22 -11.45 -20.79
C GLU A 191 -12.90 -12.82 -20.18
N ASN A 192 -13.31 -13.03 -18.93
CA ASN A 192 -13.12 -14.28 -18.20
C ASN A 192 -11.65 -14.69 -17.95
N THR A 193 -10.71 -13.76 -18.13
CA THR A 193 -9.30 -13.94 -17.81
C THR A 193 -8.87 -12.99 -16.69
N ALA A 194 -8.15 -13.53 -15.70
CA ALA A 194 -7.65 -12.74 -14.59
C ALA A 194 -6.70 -11.62 -15.04
N VAL A 195 -6.84 -10.46 -14.41
CA VAL A 195 -5.95 -9.31 -14.53
C VAL A 195 -5.03 -9.20 -13.31
N ARG A 196 -4.04 -8.32 -13.40
CA ARG A 196 -3.12 -7.99 -12.29
C ARG A 196 -3.26 -6.53 -11.89
N GLY A 197 -2.76 -6.18 -10.71
CA GLY A 197 -2.50 -4.80 -10.35
C GLY A 197 -1.51 -4.15 -11.32
N ARG A 198 -1.67 -2.85 -11.52
CA ARG A 198 -0.77 -2.05 -12.38
C ARG A 198 0.56 -1.77 -11.69
N PHE A 199 0.50 -1.46 -10.41
CA PHE A 199 1.61 -0.86 -9.69
C PHE A 199 2.56 -1.90 -9.11
N SER A 200 3.85 -1.62 -9.28
CA SER A 200 4.94 -2.39 -8.70
C SER A 200 4.95 -2.24 -7.17
N PRO A 201 4.96 -3.34 -6.40
CA PRO A 201 5.05 -3.28 -4.93
C PRO A 201 6.34 -2.62 -4.45
N PHE A 202 7.36 -2.57 -5.30
CA PHE A 202 8.70 -2.16 -4.92
C PHE A 202 8.80 -0.65 -4.59
N ILE A 203 8.08 0.21 -5.33
CA ILE A 203 8.15 1.67 -5.17
C ILE A 203 7.41 2.17 -3.91
N PHE A 204 6.67 1.28 -3.23
CA PHE A 204 5.89 1.63 -2.04
C PHE A 204 6.57 1.18 -0.75
N LYS A 205 6.67 2.11 0.21
CA LYS A 205 7.12 1.80 1.58
C LYS A 205 6.00 1.31 2.48
N GLY A 206 4.74 1.45 2.07
CA GLY A 206 3.61 1.15 2.92
C GLY A 206 2.34 0.96 2.12
N ILE A 207 1.74 -0.21 2.28
CA ILE A 207 0.44 -0.55 1.71
C ILE A 207 -0.51 -0.73 2.90
N ASN A 208 -1.48 0.17 3.04
CA ASN A 208 -2.52 0.06 4.06
C ASN A 208 -3.81 -0.33 3.35
N PHE A 209 -4.39 -1.45 3.74
CA PHE A 209 -5.64 -1.91 3.17
C PHE A 209 -6.74 -1.88 4.22
N SER A 210 -7.75 -1.04 3.99
CA SER A 210 -8.87 -0.84 4.90
C SER A 210 -10.13 -1.47 4.33
N LEU A 211 -10.69 -2.46 5.03
CA LEU A 211 -11.92 -3.16 4.66
C LEU A 211 -13.20 -2.39 5.06
N GLY A 212 -13.04 -1.14 5.52
CA GLY A 212 -14.10 -0.28 6.04
C GLY A 212 -13.65 0.53 7.25
N GLY A 213 -14.46 1.50 7.69
CA GLY A 213 -14.13 2.34 8.84
C GLY A 213 -13.02 3.37 8.56
N TYR A 214 -12.80 3.73 7.29
CA TYR A 214 -11.85 4.75 6.87
C TYR A 214 -12.40 6.18 7.06
N SER A 215 -11.48 7.12 7.29
CA SER A 215 -11.75 8.54 7.53
C SER A 215 -12.37 9.24 6.32
N GLY A 216 -12.95 10.42 6.55
CA GLY A 216 -13.56 11.29 5.53
C GLY A 216 -12.58 11.77 4.46
N GLU A 217 -11.28 11.66 4.74
CA GLU A 217 -10.18 11.86 3.79
C GLU A 217 -10.32 11.01 2.50
N TYR A 218 -10.91 9.82 2.60
CA TYR A 218 -11.10 8.93 1.45
C TYR A 218 -12.59 8.87 1.04
N GLY A 219 -12.86 9.25 -0.21
CA GLY A 219 -14.18 9.23 -0.86
C GLY A 219 -14.30 8.19 -1.98
N GLN A 220 -15.44 8.19 -2.66
CA GLN A 220 -15.71 7.40 -3.87
C GLN A 220 -15.61 5.86 -3.71
N ALA A 221 -15.64 5.34 -2.49
CA ALA A 221 -15.52 3.92 -2.17
C ALA A 221 -16.71 3.46 -1.32
N LEU A 222 -17.37 2.35 -1.71
CA LEU A 222 -18.45 1.72 -0.93
C LEU A 222 -18.00 0.48 -0.15
N SER A 223 -16.80 -0.03 -0.40
CA SER A 223 -16.35 -1.30 0.20
C SER A 223 -15.02 -1.20 0.91
N SER A 224 -13.96 -0.78 0.23
CA SER A 224 -12.63 -0.68 0.83
C SER A 224 -11.81 0.43 0.21
N VAL A 225 -10.74 0.82 0.91
CA VAL A 225 -9.71 1.70 0.36
C VAL A 225 -8.34 1.05 0.48
N LEU A 226 -7.52 1.22 -0.56
CA LEU A 226 -6.12 0.80 -0.63
C LEU A 226 -5.19 2.02 -0.73
N PRO A 227 -4.92 2.72 0.40
CA PRO A 227 -3.85 3.71 0.47
C PRO A 227 -2.46 3.10 0.34
N MET A 228 -1.73 3.55 -0.67
CA MET A 228 -0.32 3.22 -0.92
C MET A 228 0.54 4.46 -0.79
N GLU A 229 1.63 4.33 -0.04
CA GLU A 229 2.60 5.40 0.19
C GLU A 229 3.89 5.08 -0.52
N THR A 230 4.28 5.95 -1.46
CA THR A 230 5.55 5.81 -2.17
C THR A 230 6.72 6.00 -1.20
N SER A 231 7.85 5.37 -1.52
CA SER A 231 9.03 5.28 -0.66
C SER A 231 9.58 6.65 -0.21
N ASP A 232 10.32 6.64 0.90
CA ASP A 232 11.00 7.83 1.40
C ASP A 232 12.32 8.11 0.66
N ALA A 233 12.99 9.21 1.00
CA ALA A 233 14.11 9.68 0.21
C ALA A 233 15.25 8.70 0.48
N ALA A 234 15.69 8.01 -0.57
CA ALA A 234 16.73 7.02 -0.41
C ALA A 234 18.04 7.73 -0.02
N THR A 235 18.75 7.16 0.93
CA THR A 235 20.06 7.65 1.39
C THR A 235 21.23 7.00 0.64
N SER A 236 20.95 5.98 -0.16
CA SER A 236 21.94 5.24 -0.94
C SER A 236 21.38 4.84 -2.30
N ASP A 237 22.25 4.76 -3.30
CA ASP A 237 21.90 4.23 -4.61
C ASP A 237 21.53 2.74 -4.53
N LYS A 238 20.49 2.34 -5.26
CA LYS A 238 20.02 0.95 -5.36
C LYS A 238 19.79 0.59 -6.81
N TYR A 239 20.11 -0.65 -7.18
CA TYR A 239 19.82 -1.19 -8.51
C TYR A 239 19.54 -2.68 -8.41
N GLY A 240 18.59 -3.15 -9.20
CA GLY A 240 18.43 -4.58 -9.41
C GLY A 240 17.53 -4.93 -10.55
N VAL A 241 17.49 -6.23 -10.75
CA VAL A 241 16.80 -6.87 -11.86
C VAL A 241 16.09 -8.10 -11.35
N SER A 242 14.97 -8.43 -11.96
CA SER A 242 14.37 -9.74 -11.81
C SER A 242 13.93 -10.29 -13.15
N ALA A 243 13.95 -11.60 -13.26
CA ALA A 243 13.56 -12.32 -14.45
C ALA A 243 12.81 -13.59 -14.04
N SER A 244 11.76 -13.91 -14.78
CA SER A 244 10.95 -15.11 -14.61
C SER A 244 10.44 -15.58 -15.97
N LEU A 245 9.65 -16.66 -15.98
CA LEU A 245 9.01 -17.16 -17.21
C LEU A 245 7.93 -16.22 -17.77
N VAL A 246 7.48 -15.25 -16.98
CA VAL A 246 6.35 -14.36 -17.31
C VAL A 246 6.65 -12.88 -17.13
N ASP A 247 7.60 -12.51 -16.27
CA ASP A 247 7.91 -11.13 -15.88
C ASP A 247 9.43 -10.88 -15.91
N TRP A 248 9.86 -9.78 -16.54
CA TRP A 248 11.21 -9.22 -16.45
C TRP A 248 11.13 -7.80 -15.94
N ASN A 249 11.96 -7.44 -14.98
CA ASN A 249 11.92 -6.14 -14.33
C ASN A 249 13.33 -5.61 -14.11
N ILE A 250 13.52 -4.31 -14.33
CA ILE A 250 14.71 -3.57 -13.95
C ILE A 250 14.30 -2.31 -13.19
N GLY A 251 14.98 -2.03 -12.10
CA GLY A 251 14.70 -0.83 -11.32
C GLY A 251 15.90 -0.35 -10.54
N GLY A 252 15.81 0.88 -10.06
CA GLY A 252 16.82 1.44 -9.21
C GLY A 252 16.49 2.84 -8.73
N THR A 253 17.20 3.23 -7.67
CA THR A 253 17.12 4.56 -7.08
C THR A 253 18.48 5.21 -7.12
N LYS A 254 18.53 6.45 -7.56
CA LYS A 254 19.66 7.35 -7.38
C LYS A 254 19.39 8.25 -6.17
N ALA A 255 20.26 8.19 -5.18
CA ALA A 255 20.18 9.03 -3.99
C ALA A 255 21.06 10.28 -4.14
N TYR A 256 20.54 11.42 -3.72
CA TYR A 256 21.24 12.68 -3.55
C TYR A 256 21.14 13.12 -2.08
N SER A 257 21.74 14.26 -1.71
CA SER A 257 21.77 14.70 -0.30
C SER A 257 20.40 14.99 0.31
N HIS A 258 19.46 15.49 -0.52
CA HIS A 258 18.11 15.88 -0.11
C HIS A 258 17.02 15.39 -1.06
N SER A 259 17.37 14.57 -2.05
CA SER A 259 16.43 14.09 -3.05
C SER A 259 16.77 12.68 -3.49
N SER A 260 15.80 12.00 -4.08
CA SER A 260 16.02 10.70 -4.71
C SER A 260 15.17 10.57 -5.96
N LEU A 261 15.71 9.86 -6.96
CA LEU A 261 15.01 9.50 -8.18
C LEU A 261 15.00 7.99 -8.30
N SER A 262 13.82 7.39 -8.22
CA SER A 262 13.60 5.96 -8.44
C SER A 262 12.94 5.73 -9.79
N PHE A 263 13.29 4.63 -10.44
CA PHE A 263 12.63 4.17 -11.65
C PHE A 263 12.42 2.65 -11.60
N ASN A 264 11.38 2.20 -12.27
CA ASN A 264 11.09 0.79 -12.50
C ASN A 264 10.59 0.60 -13.93
N ALA A 265 11.06 -0.43 -14.60
CA ALA A 265 10.53 -0.83 -15.89
C ALA A 265 10.30 -2.34 -15.88
N ALA A 266 9.13 -2.78 -16.34
CA ALA A 266 8.74 -4.17 -16.36
C ALA A 266 8.15 -4.56 -17.72
N LEU A 267 8.44 -5.78 -18.13
CA LEU A 267 7.81 -6.47 -19.24
C LEU A 267 7.17 -7.74 -18.68
N THR A 268 5.85 -7.84 -18.78
CA THR A 268 5.11 -9.07 -18.52
C THR A 268 4.68 -9.67 -19.86
N SER A 269 5.03 -10.91 -20.14
CA SER A 269 4.55 -11.63 -21.32
C SER A 269 4.21 -13.08 -21.01
N LEU A 270 3.05 -13.52 -21.47
CA LEU A 270 2.68 -14.94 -21.44
C LEU A 270 3.21 -15.72 -22.66
N GLY A 271 3.87 -15.07 -23.64
CA GLY A 271 4.30 -15.72 -24.87
C GLY A 271 5.22 -16.94 -24.66
N ILE A 272 6.31 -16.77 -23.91
CA ILE A 272 7.24 -17.87 -23.59
C ILE A 272 6.53 -18.94 -22.74
N TYR A 273 5.74 -18.50 -21.76
CA TYR A 273 5.00 -19.41 -20.88
C TYR A 273 4.01 -20.29 -21.65
N ASN A 274 3.29 -19.71 -22.62
CA ASN A 274 2.29 -20.41 -23.43
C ASN A 274 2.91 -21.42 -24.41
N GLN A 275 4.18 -21.23 -24.81
CA GLN A 275 4.92 -22.21 -25.59
C GLN A 275 5.37 -23.41 -24.75
N LEU A 276 5.66 -23.19 -23.47
CA LEU A 276 6.10 -24.25 -22.54
C LEU A 276 4.93 -25.03 -21.93
N PHE A 277 3.78 -24.38 -21.73
CA PHE A 277 2.62 -24.95 -21.06
C PHE A 277 1.33 -24.72 -21.84
N SER A 278 0.59 -25.80 -22.09
CA SER A 278 -0.71 -25.74 -22.77
C SER A 278 -1.76 -24.92 -22.00
N GLU A 279 -2.72 -24.37 -22.74
CA GLU A 279 -3.89 -23.66 -22.22
C GLU A 279 -5.18 -24.06 -22.92
N ARG A 280 -6.31 -23.72 -22.28
CA ARG A 280 -7.66 -23.91 -22.82
C ARG A 280 -8.12 -22.79 -23.74
N LEU A 281 -7.61 -21.57 -23.52
CA LEU A 281 -8.03 -20.39 -24.29
C LEU A 281 -7.12 -20.23 -25.51
N ASP A 282 -7.71 -19.91 -26.65
CA ASP A 282 -6.98 -19.73 -27.90
C ASP A 282 -6.59 -18.26 -28.08
N PHE A 283 -5.34 -17.93 -27.78
CA PHE A 283 -4.80 -16.58 -27.94
C PHE A 283 -4.07 -16.44 -29.27
N ASN A 284 -4.58 -15.59 -30.16
CA ASN A 284 -3.86 -15.22 -31.39
C ASN A 284 -2.67 -14.27 -31.09
N LYS A 285 -2.75 -13.51 -30.00
CA LYS A 285 -1.68 -12.65 -29.47
C LYS A 285 -1.62 -12.84 -27.95
N PRO A 286 -0.59 -13.52 -27.43
CA PRO A 286 -0.40 -13.72 -26.01
C PRO A 286 -0.39 -12.40 -25.24
N TYR A 287 -0.86 -12.44 -23.99
CA TYR A 287 -0.86 -11.28 -23.10
C TYR A 287 0.53 -10.64 -23.01
N LEU A 288 0.58 -9.33 -23.23
CA LEU A 288 1.77 -8.50 -23.15
C LEU A 288 1.45 -7.23 -22.35
N LYS A 289 2.23 -6.93 -21.33
CA LYS A 289 2.22 -5.67 -20.60
C LYS A 289 3.62 -5.07 -20.55
N LEU A 290 3.74 -3.81 -20.94
CA LEU A 290 4.92 -2.98 -20.74
C LEU A 290 4.59 -1.92 -19.70
N SER A 291 5.35 -1.89 -18.60
CA SER A 291 5.14 -0.97 -17.48
C SER A 291 6.39 -0.13 -17.26
N GLY A 292 6.21 1.16 -17.02
CA GLY A 292 7.27 2.08 -16.64
C GLY A 292 6.80 2.99 -15.51
N GLU A 293 7.56 3.04 -14.43
CA GLU A 293 7.27 3.86 -13.26
C GLU A 293 8.48 4.70 -12.87
N SER A 294 8.24 5.92 -12.42
CA SER A 294 9.26 6.85 -11.96
C SER A 294 8.76 7.62 -10.75
N GLN A 295 9.64 7.81 -9.78
CA GLN A 295 9.35 8.54 -8.56
C GLN A 295 10.47 9.52 -8.28
N TYR A 296 10.13 10.80 -8.15
CA TYR A 296 11.03 11.83 -7.67
C TYR A 296 10.60 12.30 -6.28
N LYS A 297 11.54 12.37 -5.34
CA LYS A 297 11.30 12.89 -4.01
C LYS A 297 12.33 13.96 -3.67
N ASN A 298 11.89 15.03 -3.03
CA ASN A 298 12.74 16.10 -2.52
C ASN A 298 12.32 16.51 -1.10
N GLU A 299 13.28 16.57 -0.19
CA GLU A 299 13.12 17.02 1.19
C GLU A 299 13.78 18.40 1.33
N PHE A 300 12.95 19.43 1.47
CA PHE A 300 13.41 20.80 1.62
C PHE A 300 13.92 21.06 3.04
N ARG A 301 14.83 22.03 3.18
CA ARG A 301 15.44 22.42 4.47
C ARG A 301 14.43 22.86 5.54
N ASN A 302 13.23 23.29 5.14
CA ASN A 302 12.14 23.68 6.03
C ASN A 302 11.22 22.51 6.44
N ALA A 303 11.70 21.25 6.33
CA ALA A 303 10.91 20.04 6.55
C ALA A 303 9.71 19.87 5.59
N GLY A 304 9.71 20.58 4.46
CA GLY A 304 8.79 20.33 3.36
C GLY A 304 9.20 19.08 2.58
N ILE A 305 8.23 18.28 2.14
CA ILE A 305 8.45 17.06 1.36
C ILE A 305 7.63 17.16 0.09
N LEU A 306 8.29 17.14 -1.07
CA LEU A 306 7.68 16.99 -2.39
C LEU A 306 7.87 15.56 -2.87
N LYS A 307 6.79 14.94 -3.33
CA LYS A 307 6.82 13.63 -3.99
C LYS A 307 6.08 13.74 -5.31
N THR A 308 6.71 13.25 -6.38
CA THR A 308 6.12 13.09 -7.70
C THR A 308 6.23 11.63 -8.09
N TYR A 309 5.14 11.05 -8.58
CA TYR A 309 5.07 9.68 -9.10
C TYR A 309 4.45 9.71 -10.48
N VAL A 310 5.01 8.95 -11.41
CA VAL A 310 4.49 8.76 -12.78
C VAL A 310 4.56 7.28 -13.11
N GLY A 311 3.45 6.73 -13.59
CA GLY A 311 3.34 5.36 -14.08
C GLY A 311 2.70 5.35 -15.48
N TYR A 312 3.19 4.48 -16.34
CA TYR A 312 2.64 4.19 -17.65
C TYR A 312 2.58 2.68 -17.85
N ASP A 313 1.42 2.19 -18.31
CA ASP A 313 1.23 0.82 -18.76
C ASP A 313 0.70 0.80 -20.19
N TYR A 314 1.33 -0.02 -21.03
CA TYR A 314 0.76 -0.50 -22.27
C TYR A 314 0.38 -1.97 -22.11
N THR A 315 -0.87 -2.32 -22.38
CA THR A 315 -1.33 -3.72 -22.39
C THR A 315 -1.85 -4.08 -23.77
N SER A 316 -1.54 -5.29 -24.24
CA SER A 316 -2.16 -5.85 -25.43
C SER A 316 -2.34 -7.36 -25.32
N VAL A 317 -3.49 -7.82 -25.80
CA VAL A 317 -3.86 -9.23 -25.84
C VAL A 317 -4.83 -9.43 -26.99
N GLY A 318 -4.79 -10.60 -27.62
CA GLY A 318 -5.77 -10.98 -28.61
C GLY A 318 -6.17 -12.44 -28.46
N GLN A 319 -7.46 -12.70 -28.67
CA GLN A 319 -8.07 -14.00 -28.43
C GLN A 319 -9.03 -14.37 -29.54
N HIS A 320 -9.02 -15.64 -29.93
CA HIS A 320 -10.04 -16.22 -30.77
C HIS A 320 -11.24 -16.60 -29.91
N ILE A 321 -12.39 -15.97 -30.15
CA ILE A 321 -13.64 -16.20 -29.43
C ILE A 321 -14.72 -16.53 -30.45
N ASP A 322 -15.17 -17.79 -30.44
CA ASP A 322 -16.11 -18.34 -31.42
C ASP A 322 -15.69 -18.06 -32.88
N ASN A 323 -16.24 -17.04 -33.55
CA ASN A 323 -15.91 -16.65 -34.94
C ASN A 323 -15.15 -15.31 -35.04
N GLN A 324 -14.60 -14.80 -33.94
CA GLN A 324 -14.04 -13.45 -33.83
C GLN A 324 -12.59 -13.48 -33.39
N ASN A 325 -11.81 -12.51 -33.88
CA ASN A 325 -10.39 -12.34 -33.54
C ASN A 325 -10.19 -11.06 -32.73
N LEU A 326 -10.73 -11.05 -31.51
CA LEU A 326 -10.68 -9.89 -30.64
C LEU A 326 -9.22 -9.46 -30.41
N SER A 327 -8.95 -8.17 -30.60
CA SER A 327 -7.64 -7.55 -30.40
C SER A 327 -7.80 -6.34 -29.48
N LEU A 328 -7.32 -6.48 -28.25
CA LEU A 328 -7.40 -5.46 -27.22
C LEU A 328 -6.05 -4.75 -27.05
N LYS A 329 -6.09 -3.42 -27.00
CA LYS A 329 -4.96 -2.55 -26.70
C LYS A 329 -5.39 -1.52 -25.68
N GLU A 330 -4.58 -1.34 -24.65
CA GLU A 330 -4.83 -0.35 -23.60
C GLU A 330 -3.58 0.46 -23.30
N ASN A 331 -3.75 1.78 -23.17
CA ASN A 331 -2.74 2.67 -22.61
C ASN A 331 -3.29 3.29 -21.31
N ASN A 332 -2.54 3.19 -20.22
CA ASN A 332 -2.84 3.82 -18.94
C ASN A 332 -1.69 4.74 -18.54
N ILE A 333 -2.01 5.97 -18.17
CA ILE A 333 -1.07 6.95 -17.63
C ILE A 333 -1.61 7.42 -16.30
N TYR A 334 -0.80 7.33 -15.25
CA TYR A 334 -1.10 7.89 -13.94
C TYR A 334 0.05 8.75 -13.45
N ALA A 335 -0.21 9.97 -13.05
CA ALA A 335 0.78 10.86 -12.47
C ALA A 335 0.21 11.58 -11.24
N ASN A 336 0.99 11.70 -10.18
CA ASN A 336 0.67 12.57 -9.07
C ASN A 336 1.87 13.40 -8.62
N THR A 337 1.58 14.54 -8.02
CA THR A 337 2.55 15.37 -7.31
C THR A 337 1.91 15.86 -6.03
N THR A 338 2.61 15.66 -4.92
CA THR A 338 2.14 16.00 -3.58
C THR A 338 3.21 16.77 -2.83
N TYR A 339 2.79 17.78 -2.09
CA TYR A 339 3.62 18.60 -1.24
C TYR A 339 3.07 18.60 0.17
N LYS A 340 3.89 18.21 1.14
CA LYS A 340 3.55 18.22 2.56
C LYS A 340 4.55 19.09 3.30
N ALA A 341 4.07 20.06 4.08
CA ALA A 341 4.92 20.96 4.84
C ALA A 341 4.39 21.15 6.25
N GLN A 342 5.30 21.11 7.23
CA GLN A 342 4.97 21.48 8.60
C GLN A 342 5.19 22.99 8.77
N TRP A 343 4.18 23.67 9.27
CA TRP A 343 4.24 25.09 9.59
C TRP A 343 4.16 25.24 11.12
N GLY A 344 4.83 26.27 11.65
CA GLY A 344 4.98 26.49 13.09
C GLY A 344 3.66 26.37 13.87
N ALA A 345 3.76 26.12 15.18
CA ALA A 345 2.63 25.84 16.07
C ALA A 345 1.88 24.52 15.76
N GLY A 346 2.51 23.52 15.14
CA GLY A 346 1.89 22.19 14.97
C GLY A 346 0.85 22.10 13.84
N TYR A 347 0.94 22.98 12.84
CA TYR A 347 0.18 22.87 11.60
C TYR A 347 0.94 22.02 10.57
N THR A 348 0.21 21.30 9.74
CA THR A 348 0.76 20.60 8.57
C THR A 348 -0.16 20.85 7.39
N LEU A 349 0.38 21.44 6.33
CA LEU A 349 -0.30 21.58 5.05
C LEU A 349 0.01 20.35 4.19
N PHE A 350 -1.00 19.85 3.49
CA PHE A 350 -0.89 18.95 2.35
C PHE A 350 -1.57 19.59 1.14
N CYS A 351 -0.90 19.54 -0.01
CA CYS A 351 -1.46 19.90 -1.30
C CYS A 351 -1.05 18.83 -2.32
N GLY A 352 -1.99 18.38 -3.15
CA GLY A 352 -1.74 17.34 -4.13
C GLY A 352 -2.57 17.53 -5.38
N MET A 353 -2.00 17.10 -6.51
CA MET A 353 -2.67 16.98 -7.80
C MET A 353 -2.33 15.62 -8.40
N ALA A 354 -3.31 14.96 -9.00
CA ALA A 354 -3.13 13.74 -9.77
C ALA A 354 -3.90 13.79 -11.08
N SER A 355 -3.39 13.09 -12.08
CA SER A 355 -4.01 12.85 -13.39
C SER A 355 -3.99 11.36 -13.66
N SER A 356 -5.14 10.80 -14.04
CA SER A 356 -5.30 9.39 -14.42
C SER A 356 -6.02 9.32 -15.75
N SER A 357 -5.36 8.79 -16.78
CA SER A 357 -5.93 8.67 -18.13
C SER A 357 -5.83 7.22 -18.62
N VAL A 358 -6.91 6.70 -19.17
CA VAL A 358 -6.99 5.35 -19.77
C VAL A 358 -7.61 5.44 -21.15
N PHE A 359 -6.97 4.78 -22.09
CA PHE A 359 -7.42 4.61 -23.46
C PHE A 359 -7.52 3.12 -23.72
N ASN A 360 -8.71 2.65 -24.08
CA ASN A 360 -8.96 1.27 -24.44
C ASN A 360 -9.47 1.23 -25.89
N ASP A 361 -8.88 0.34 -26.68
CA ASP A 361 -9.19 0.15 -28.09
C ASP A 361 -9.30 -1.35 -28.35
N ILE A 362 -10.50 -1.79 -28.71
CA ILE A 362 -10.82 -3.19 -28.98
C ILE A 362 -11.30 -3.28 -30.42
N GLU A 363 -10.52 -3.97 -31.25
CA GLU A 363 -10.88 -4.36 -32.61
C GLU A 363 -11.56 -5.75 -32.55
N ASP A 364 -12.57 -5.98 -33.40
CA ASP A 364 -13.39 -7.20 -33.41
C ASP A 364 -13.96 -7.51 -32.00
N ALA A 365 -14.56 -6.50 -31.38
CA ALA A 365 -15.08 -6.53 -30.02
C ALA A 365 -16.29 -7.46 -29.87
N LYS A 366 -17.26 -7.38 -30.79
CA LYS A 366 -18.47 -8.24 -30.79
C LYS A 366 -18.76 -8.88 -32.13
N ILE A 367 -18.32 -8.29 -33.24
CA ILE A 367 -18.42 -8.85 -34.58
C ILE A 367 -17.17 -8.49 -35.38
N ALA A 368 -16.80 -9.33 -36.36
CA ALA A 368 -15.65 -9.02 -37.22
C ALA A 368 -15.84 -7.67 -37.94
N GLY A 369 -14.87 -6.77 -37.78
CA GLY A 369 -14.84 -5.43 -38.36
C GLY A 369 -15.40 -4.31 -37.46
N ASP A 370 -15.97 -4.61 -36.28
CA ASP A 370 -16.35 -3.57 -35.33
C ASP A 370 -15.16 -3.07 -34.49
N ARG A 371 -15.34 -1.90 -33.87
CA ARG A 371 -14.34 -1.27 -33.02
C ARG A 371 -15.02 -0.62 -31.83
N TYR A 372 -14.55 -0.94 -30.64
CA TYR A 372 -14.93 -0.29 -29.39
C TYR A 372 -13.78 0.59 -28.92
N TYR A 373 -14.05 1.88 -28.75
CA TYR A 373 -13.10 2.84 -28.21
C TYR A 373 -13.64 3.48 -26.93
N ASN A 374 -12.83 3.49 -25.87
CA ASN A 374 -13.19 4.13 -24.61
C ASN A 374 -11.99 4.91 -24.06
N PHE A 375 -12.22 6.19 -23.79
CA PHE A 375 -11.31 7.07 -23.09
C PHE A 375 -11.93 7.51 -21.77
N ARG A 376 -11.14 7.43 -20.69
CA ARG A 376 -11.49 7.97 -19.38
C ARG A 376 -10.33 8.76 -18.80
N ASN A 377 -10.64 9.92 -18.26
CA ASN A 377 -9.68 10.80 -17.63
C ASN A 377 -10.23 11.37 -16.33
N GLU A 378 -9.36 11.45 -15.31
CA GLU A 378 -9.65 12.11 -14.05
C GLU A 378 -8.47 13.00 -13.64
N ILE A 379 -8.77 14.26 -13.31
CA ILE A 379 -7.87 15.13 -12.56
C ILE A 379 -8.40 15.23 -11.13
N HIS A 380 -7.57 14.90 -10.15
CA HIS A 380 -7.91 15.00 -8.74
C HIS A 380 -7.03 16.04 -8.06
N LEU A 381 -7.65 17.05 -7.47
CA LEU A 381 -7.01 18.10 -6.69
C LEU A 381 -7.38 17.91 -5.23
N LYS A 382 -6.41 18.03 -4.32
CA LYS A 382 -6.64 17.89 -2.88
C LYS A 382 -5.79 18.87 -2.08
N THR A 383 -6.42 19.57 -1.15
CA THR A 383 -5.72 20.38 -0.15
C THR A 383 -6.24 20.02 1.23
N GLU A 384 -5.35 19.87 2.19
CA GLU A 384 -5.70 19.52 3.57
C GLU A 384 -4.81 20.28 4.56
N ILE A 385 -5.40 20.76 5.64
CA ILE A 385 -4.69 21.35 6.77
C ILE A 385 -4.93 20.46 7.98
N ARG A 386 -3.85 20.00 8.59
CA ARG A 386 -3.85 19.27 9.87
C ARG A 386 -3.32 20.17 10.97
N LYS A 387 -3.92 20.08 12.15
CA LYS A 387 -3.52 20.81 13.35
C LYS A 387 -3.45 19.83 14.52
N ILE A 388 -2.28 19.77 15.15
CA ILE A 388 -2.14 19.16 16.47
C ILE A 388 -2.51 20.25 17.48
N CYS A 389 -3.73 20.18 18.03
CA CYS A 389 -4.23 21.15 19.00
C CYS A 389 -3.61 20.89 20.39
N SER A 390 -3.45 19.61 20.74
CA SER A 390 -2.80 19.14 21.97
C SER A 390 -2.40 17.67 21.80
N ASP A 391 -1.77 17.07 22.82
CA ASP A 391 -1.53 15.63 22.86
C ASP A 391 -2.82 14.79 22.87
N ALA A 392 -3.95 15.42 23.18
CA ALA A 392 -5.25 14.78 23.23
C ALA A 392 -6.10 15.02 21.97
N LEU A 393 -5.87 16.09 21.20
CA LEU A 393 -6.74 16.47 20.09
C LEU A 393 -5.95 16.81 18.83
N LYS A 394 -6.28 16.13 17.74
CA LYS A 394 -5.82 16.43 16.39
C LYS A 394 -7.03 16.69 15.50
N ILE A 395 -6.97 17.73 14.69
CA ILE A 395 -8.03 18.08 13.75
C ILE A 395 -7.41 18.17 12.36
N SER A 396 -8.11 17.67 11.36
CA SER A 396 -7.83 17.94 9.95
C SER A 396 -9.07 18.41 9.23
N ALA A 397 -8.86 19.26 8.23
CA ALA A 397 -9.88 19.72 7.32
C ALA A 397 -9.31 19.77 5.91
N GLY A 398 -10.05 19.26 4.94
CA GLY A 398 -9.60 19.20 3.55
C GLY A 398 -10.72 19.43 2.55
N MET A 399 -10.30 19.79 1.35
CA MET A 399 -11.16 19.98 0.18
C MET A 399 -10.57 19.23 -1.02
N GLU A 400 -11.44 18.68 -1.85
CA GLU A 400 -11.07 17.92 -3.04
C GLU A 400 -11.96 18.31 -4.23
N ASP A 401 -11.40 18.23 -5.43
CA ASP A 401 -12.13 18.35 -6.70
C ASP A 401 -11.69 17.22 -7.63
N TYR A 402 -12.65 16.43 -8.09
CA TYR A 402 -12.45 15.37 -9.09
C TYR A 402 -13.07 15.86 -10.40
N GLN A 403 -12.27 16.13 -11.41
CA GLN A 403 -12.72 16.54 -12.73
C GLN A 403 -12.61 15.34 -13.67
N ARG A 404 -13.75 14.84 -14.15
CA ARG A 404 -13.83 13.62 -14.96
C ARG A 404 -14.31 13.92 -16.37
N ASN A 405 -13.61 13.33 -17.33
CA ASN A 405 -13.96 13.31 -18.74
C ASN A 405 -13.97 11.86 -19.21
N SER A 406 -15.03 11.44 -19.91
CA SER A 406 -15.11 10.13 -20.53
C SER A 406 -15.73 10.24 -21.92
N LEU A 407 -15.21 9.46 -22.85
CA LEU A 407 -15.72 9.30 -24.21
C LEU A 407 -15.80 7.80 -24.49
N MET A 408 -16.95 7.35 -24.97
CA MET A 408 -17.13 5.99 -25.46
C MET A 408 -17.73 6.05 -26.85
N GLU A 409 -17.14 5.30 -27.78
CA GLU A 409 -17.56 5.19 -29.17
C GLU A 409 -17.70 3.70 -29.51
N TYR A 410 -18.93 3.27 -29.76
CA TYR A 410 -19.23 1.92 -30.21
C TYR A 410 -20.52 1.88 -31.03
N GLU A 411 -20.42 1.57 -32.33
CA GLU A 411 -21.55 1.59 -33.26
C GLU A 411 -22.43 2.85 -33.14
N ASN A 412 -23.70 2.69 -32.71
CA ASN A 412 -24.64 3.80 -32.46
C ASN A 412 -24.68 4.24 -30.98
N ASP A 413 -24.07 3.46 -30.09
CA ASP A 413 -24.00 3.73 -28.67
C ASP A 413 -22.72 4.54 -28.38
N CYS A 414 -22.85 5.86 -28.44
CA CYS A 414 -21.74 6.78 -28.18
C CYS A 414 -22.13 7.78 -27.09
N TYR A 415 -21.19 8.11 -26.20
CA TYR A 415 -21.40 9.18 -25.24
C TYR A 415 -20.13 10.00 -25.01
N LYS A 416 -20.32 11.27 -24.68
CA LYS A 416 -19.29 12.15 -24.11
C LYS A 416 -19.79 12.68 -22.77
N LEU A 417 -19.04 12.39 -21.73
CA LEU A 417 -19.38 12.67 -20.34
C LEU A 417 -18.32 13.59 -19.74
N ASP A 418 -18.80 14.66 -19.10
CA ASP A 418 -17.98 15.69 -18.44
C ASP A 418 -18.70 16.08 -17.16
N TYR A 419 -18.06 15.89 -16.02
CA TYR A 419 -18.63 16.24 -14.72
C TYR A 419 -17.52 16.40 -13.68
N ASN A 420 -17.85 17.06 -12.58
CA ASN A 420 -16.94 17.17 -11.45
C ASN A 420 -17.62 16.79 -10.13
N ILE A 421 -16.80 16.39 -9.16
CA ILE A 421 -17.21 16.07 -7.80
C ILE A 421 -16.39 16.94 -6.86
N LEU A 422 -17.06 17.90 -6.21
CA LEU A 422 -16.46 18.72 -5.16
C LEU A 422 -16.71 18.04 -3.82
N ALA A 423 -15.67 17.91 -3.01
CA ALA A 423 -15.78 17.36 -1.67
C ALA A 423 -15.11 18.24 -0.63
N ALA A 424 -15.64 18.19 0.59
CA ALA A 424 -14.98 18.72 1.77
C ALA A 424 -15.10 17.72 2.91
N HIS A 425 -14.05 17.59 3.71
CA HIS A 425 -14.03 16.70 4.87
C HIS A 425 -13.41 17.40 6.08
N ILE A 426 -13.85 16.97 7.26
CA ILE A 426 -13.29 17.36 8.55
C ILE A 426 -13.17 16.10 9.39
N ASP A 427 -12.00 15.89 9.98
CA ASP A 427 -11.73 14.79 10.89
C ASP A 427 -11.20 15.32 12.23
N ALA A 428 -11.71 14.79 13.33
CA ALA A 428 -11.30 15.15 14.69
C ALA A 428 -10.97 13.87 15.46
N GLN A 429 -9.68 13.70 15.77
CA GLN A 429 -9.15 12.59 16.55
C GLN A 429 -8.91 13.05 17.98
N TRP A 430 -9.67 12.46 18.91
CA TRP A 430 -9.68 12.84 20.31
C TRP A 430 -9.34 11.65 21.22
N ARG A 431 -8.23 11.75 21.95
CA ARG A 431 -7.92 10.89 23.10
C ARG A 431 -8.75 11.37 24.30
N MET A 432 -9.95 10.80 24.45
CA MET A 432 -10.87 11.11 25.54
C MET A 432 -10.29 10.72 26.90
N MET A 433 -9.60 9.58 26.95
CA MET A 433 -8.90 9.04 28.13
C MET A 433 -7.62 8.33 27.65
N PRO A 434 -6.63 8.02 28.52
CA PRO A 434 -5.38 7.36 28.10
C PRO A 434 -5.55 6.08 27.25
N HIS A 435 -6.64 5.36 27.46
CA HIS A 435 -6.97 4.11 26.79
C HIS A 435 -8.19 4.20 25.86
N LEU A 436 -8.80 5.38 25.70
CA LEU A 436 -10.03 5.57 24.94
C LEU A 436 -9.87 6.71 23.93
N PHE A 437 -10.01 6.35 22.65
CA PHE A 437 -9.83 7.24 21.50
C PHE A 437 -11.12 7.30 20.70
N LEU A 438 -11.55 8.50 20.36
CA LEU A 438 -12.70 8.76 19.51
C LEU A 438 -12.24 9.52 18.27
N ASN A 439 -12.62 9.03 17.10
CA ASN A 439 -12.50 9.76 15.84
C ASN A 439 -13.90 10.11 15.35
N ILE A 440 -14.16 11.38 15.13
CA ILE A 440 -15.37 11.87 14.47
C ILE A 440 -14.94 12.46 13.14
N SER A 441 -15.59 12.03 12.07
CA SER A 441 -15.29 12.46 10.74
C SER A 441 -16.56 12.78 9.98
N THR A 442 -16.52 13.78 9.12
CA THR A 442 -17.61 14.07 8.22
C THR A 442 -17.07 14.41 6.85
N ARG A 443 -17.75 13.93 5.82
CA ARG A 443 -17.49 14.29 4.43
C ARG A 443 -18.78 14.81 3.80
N THR A 444 -18.67 15.83 2.98
CA THR A 444 -19.76 16.28 2.11
C THR A 444 -19.27 16.26 0.67
N GLU A 445 -20.12 15.80 -0.24
CA GLU A 445 -19.82 15.74 -1.67
C GLU A 445 -20.95 16.36 -2.49
N TYR A 446 -20.58 17.17 -3.46
CA TYR A 446 -21.44 17.70 -4.51
C TYR A 446 -20.95 17.18 -5.86
N MET A 447 -21.80 16.40 -6.53
CA MET A 447 -21.56 15.97 -7.90
C MET A 447 -22.35 16.88 -8.83
N ALA A 448 -21.70 17.39 -9.88
CA ALA A 448 -22.36 18.22 -10.88
C ALA A 448 -23.60 17.50 -11.45
N HIS A 449 -24.73 18.20 -11.47
CA HIS A 449 -26.05 17.68 -11.90
C HIS A 449 -26.71 16.69 -10.91
N ALA A 450 -26.21 16.59 -9.68
CA ALA A 450 -26.80 15.83 -8.59
C ALA A 450 -26.84 16.64 -7.27
N ASN A 451 -27.38 16.03 -6.21
CA ASN A 451 -27.53 16.66 -4.89
C ASN A 451 -26.29 16.53 -4.01
N TRP A 452 -26.14 17.46 -3.07
CA TRP A 452 -25.19 17.34 -1.95
C TRP A 452 -25.47 16.08 -1.12
N LEU A 453 -24.40 15.39 -0.73
CA LEU A 453 -24.43 14.23 0.14
C LEU A 453 -23.61 14.46 1.40
N PHE A 454 -24.26 14.37 2.56
CA PHE A 454 -23.62 14.44 3.86
C PHE A 454 -23.35 13.04 4.42
N MET A 455 -22.11 12.81 4.86
CA MET A 455 -21.59 11.49 5.23
C MET A 455 -20.85 11.56 6.57
N PRO A 456 -21.56 11.41 7.70
CA PRO A 456 -20.94 11.33 9.01
C PRO A 456 -20.31 9.95 9.24
N ARG A 457 -19.20 9.93 9.98
CA ARG A 457 -18.44 8.74 10.35
C ARG A 457 -17.93 8.89 11.78
N ALA A 458 -17.86 7.80 12.52
CA ALA A 458 -17.33 7.78 13.87
C ALA A 458 -16.63 6.45 14.14
N THR A 459 -15.48 6.51 14.81
CA THR A 459 -14.74 5.33 15.27
C THR A 459 -14.36 5.51 16.74
N LEU A 460 -14.78 4.58 17.58
CA LEU A 460 -14.38 4.50 18.98
C LEU A 460 -13.37 3.35 19.15
N CYS A 461 -12.23 3.62 19.75
CA CYS A 461 -11.17 2.64 19.97
C CYS A 461 -10.77 2.62 21.45
N TYR A 462 -10.83 1.44 22.06
CA TYR A 462 -10.47 1.17 23.44
C TYR A 462 -9.27 0.22 23.50
N ILE A 463 -8.18 0.66 24.12
CA ILE A 463 -6.90 -0.05 24.22
C ILE A 463 -6.53 -0.16 25.71
N PRO A 464 -7.12 -1.11 26.44
CA PRO A 464 -6.89 -1.25 27.89
C PRO A 464 -5.43 -1.60 28.24
N ASN A 465 -4.73 -2.30 27.34
CA ASN A 465 -3.34 -2.71 27.53
C ASN A 465 -2.64 -2.91 26.18
N LYS A 466 -1.36 -3.28 26.20
CA LYS A 466 -0.54 -3.48 25.00
C LYS A 466 -0.99 -4.65 24.12
N ASN A 467 -1.82 -5.56 24.65
CA ASN A 467 -2.20 -6.79 23.98
C ASN A 467 -3.61 -6.78 23.41
N PHE A 468 -4.51 -5.93 23.91
CA PHE A 468 -5.91 -5.95 23.54
C PHE A 468 -6.37 -4.60 22.98
N GLN A 469 -7.10 -4.65 21.88
CA GLN A 469 -7.72 -3.49 21.24
C GLN A 469 -9.15 -3.85 20.83
N LEU A 470 -10.09 -2.99 21.19
CA LEU A 470 -11.50 -3.07 20.79
C LEU A 470 -11.84 -1.80 20.02
N SER A 471 -12.32 -1.93 18.79
CA SER A 471 -12.70 -0.77 17.96
C SER A 471 -14.11 -0.95 17.42
N PHE A 472 -14.92 0.11 17.42
CA PHE A 472 -16.22 0.16 16.80
C PHE A 472 -16.26 1.32 15.81
N ALA A 473 -16.48 1.04 14.53
CA ALA A 473 -16.57 2.03 13.46
C ALA A 473 -17.96 2.01 12.83
N THR A 474 -18.55 3.18 12.63
CA THR A 474 -19.83 3.35 11.94
C THR A 474 -19.76 4.56 11.02
N GLY A 475 -20.43 4.53 9.89
CA GLY A 475 -20.46 5.70 9.01
C GLY A 475 -21.09 5.46 7.66
N ARG A 476 -21.30 6.57 6.94
CA ARG A 476 -21.81 6.58 5.57
C ARG A 476 -20.70 6.83 4.56
N TYR A 477 -20.80 6.14 3.44
CA TYR A 477 -19.88 6.21 2.31
C TYR A 477 -20.66 6.42 1.02
N SER A 478 -20.05 7.07 0.03
CA SER A 478 -20.63 7.37 -1.28
C SER A 478 -19.71 6.91 -2.40
N GLN A 479 -20.32 6.68 -3.56
CA GLN A 479 -19.62 6.48 -4.81
C GLN A 479 -20.47 6.95 -5.98
N THR A 480 -19.82 7.62 -6.92
CA THR A 480 -20.42 7.99 -8.20
C THR A 480 -20.70 6.75 -9.06
N PRO A 481 -21.89 6.65 -9.70
CA PRO A 481 -22.18 5.56 -10.63
C PRO A 481 -21.17 5.52 -11.78
N GLU A 482 -21.00 4.35 -12.39
CA GLU A 482 -20.12 4.20 -13.56
C GLU A 482 -20.59 5.07 -14.74
N ASP A 483 -19.63 5.47 -15.57
CA ASP A 483 -19.84 6.44 -16.65
C ASP A 483 -20.91 5.97 -17.65
N ASP A 484 -20.97 4.67 -17.95
CA ASP A 484 -22.00 4.06 -18.80
C ASP A 484 -23.41 4.30 -18.24
N TYR A 485 -23.60 4.11 -16.92
CA TYR A 485 -24.90 4.34 -16.27
C TYR A 485 -25.25 5.83 -16.22
N LEU A 486 -24.26 6.69 -15.98
CA LEU A 486 -24.45 8.14 -15.99
C LEU A 486 -24.85 8.67 -17.37
N ALA A 487 -24.28 8.11 -18.44
CA ALA A 487 -24.56 8.50 -19.81
C ALA A 487 -26.02 8.24 -20.19
N THR A 488 -26.60 7.10 -19.80
CA THR A 488 -28.00 6.76 -20.10
C THR A 488 -29.03 7.73 -19.50
N ASN A 489 -28.73 8.34 -18.35
CA ASN A 489 -29.65 9.20 -17.61
C ASN A 489 -29.27 10.68 -17.65
N LYS A 490 -28.64 11.13 -18.75
CA LYS A 490 -28.28 12.54 -19.00
C LYS A 490 -27.58 13.20 -17.78
N LYS A 491 -26.70 12.46 -17.08
CA LYS A 491 -25.96 12.92 -15.88
C LYS A 491 -26.79 13.19 -14.61
N SER A 492 -28.06 12.79 -14.55
CA SER A 492 -28.94 13.06 -13.39
C SER A 492 -28.96 11.95 -12.33
N LEU A 493 -28.31 10.82 -12.60
CA LEU A 493 -28.24 9.69 -11.68
C LEU A 493 -27.32 10.04 -10.50
N GLY A 494 -27.90 10.21 -9.32
CA GLY A 494 -27.14 10.57 -8.13
C GLY A 494 -26.30 9.43 -7.56
N GLN A 495 -25.35 9.78 -6.69
CA GLN A 495 -24.39 8.84 -6.10
C GLN A 495 -25.06 7.74 -5.24
N SER A 496 -24.48 6.55 -5.34
CA SER A 496 -24.76 5.39 -4.49
C SER A 496 -24.22 5.61 -3.09
N THR A 497 -24.82 4.96 -2.09
CA THR A 497 -24.38 5.08 -0.70
C THR A 497 -24.34 3.73 0.01
N ALA A 498 -23.42 3.59 0.96
CA ALA A 498 -23.32 2.45 1.85
C ALA A 498 -23.13 2.90 3.30
N ASP A 499 -23.99 2.42 4.20
CA ASP A 499 -23.86 2.61 5.65
C ASP A 499 -23.17 1.38 6.26
N HIS A 500 -22.07 1.57 6.99
CA HIS A 500 -21.31 0.48 7.61
C HIS A 500 -21.40 0.56 9.14
N ALA A 501 -21.38 -0.61 9.78
CA ALA A 501 -21.10 -0.79 11.20
C ALA A 501 -20.14 -1.98 11.35
N ILE A 502 -18.98 -1.77 11.98
CA ILE A 502 -17.90 -2.75 12.10
C ILE A 502 -17.42 -2.74 13.55
N LEU A 503 -17.44 -3.90 14.19
CA LEU A 503 -16.77 -4.12 15.46
C LEU A 503 -15.48 -4.90 15.17
N SER A 504 -14.35 -4.48 15.73
CA SER A 504 -13.06 -5.14 15.58
C SER A 504 -12.48 -5.45 16.95
N ILE A 505 -12.24 -6.73 17.21
CA ILE A 505 -11.62 -7.23 18.44
C ILE A 505 -10.26 -7.78 18.04
N GLN A 506 -9.20 -7.19 18.58
CA GLN A 506 -7.83 -7.58 18.30
C GLN A 506 -7.09 -7.97 19.57
N TYR A 507 -6.47 -9.14 19.54
CA TYR A 507 -5.49 -9.58 20.53
C TYR A 507 -4.13 -9.72 19.85
N LYS A 508 -3.09 -9.11 20.42
CA LYS A 508 -1.72 -9.13 19.91
C LYS A 508 -0.76 -9.48 21.04
N SER A 509 0.01 -10.54 20.87
CA SER A 509 1.16 -10.90 21.69
C SER A 509 2.42 -10.88 20.81
N PRO A 510 3.64 -11.04 21.39
CA PRO A 510 4.87 -11.14 20.59
C PRO A 510 4.87 -12.28 19.55
N GLY A 511 4.01 -13.29 19.71
CA GLY A 511 3.95 -14.46 18.84
C GLY A 511 2.61 -14.70 18.14
N THR A 512 1.55 -14.02 18.57
CA THR A 512 0.18 -14.32 18.15
C THR A 512 -0.56 -13.03 17.83
N LEU A 513 -1.24 -12.98 16.69
CA LEU A 513 -2.20 -11.94 16.34
C LEU A 513 -3.55 -12.59 16.04
N ILE A 514 -4.58 -12.22 16.78
CA ILE A 514 -5.97 -12.64 16.54
C ILE A 514 -6.77 -11.39 16.26
N ARG A 515 -7.55 -11.39 15.20
CA ARG A 515 -8.50 -10.33 14.85
C ARG A 515 -9.85 -10.96 14.49
N ILE A 516 -10.92 -10.46 15.08
CA ILE A 516 -12.30 -10.89 14.83
C ILE A 516 -13.12 -9.64 14.53
N GLU A 517 -13.76 -9.61 13.36
CA GLU A 517 -14.50 -8.45 12.87
C GLU A 517 -15.89 -8.82 12.34
N PRO A 518 -16.94 -8.84 13.18
CA PRO A 518 -18.29 -8.83 12.66
C PRO A 518 -18.63 -7.47 12.05
N TYR A 519 -19.31 -7.50 10.91
CA TYR A 519 -19.67 -6.30 10.16
C TYR A 519 -21.10 -6.36 9.62
N TRP A 520 -21.63 -5.17 9.36
CA TRP A 520 -22.90 -4.96 8.68
C TRP A 520 -22.78 -3.78 7.73
N LYS A 521 -23.38 -3.91 6.55
CA LYS A 521 -23.40 -2.92 5.47
C LYS A 521 -24.81 -2.84 4.89
N LYS A 522 -25.27 -1.64 4.57
CA LYS A 522 -26.53 -1.40 3.87
C LYS A 522 -26.32 -0.46 2.70
N TYR A 523 -26.64 -0.94 1.51
CA TYR A 523 -26.58 -0.20 0.27
C TYR A 523 -27.90 0.49 -0.02
N GLN A 524 -27.82 1.72 -0.52
CA GLN A 524 -28.96 2.51 -0.97
C GLN A 524 -28.57 3.29 -2.22
N ARG A 525 -29.58 3.59 -3.06
CA ARG A 525 -29.42 4.39 -4.27
C ARG A 525 -28.51 3.75 -5.32
N LEU A 526 -28.41 2.42 -5.34
CA LEU A 526 -27.68 1.72 -6.38
C LEU A 526 -28.37 1.96 -7.75
N PRO A 527 -27.62 2.01 -8.86
CA PRO A 527 -28.20 2.10 -10.20
C PRO A 527 -29.11 0.90 -10.44
N LEU A 528 -30.35 1.14 -10.86
CA LEU A 528 -31.32 0.10 -11.20
C LEU A 528 -31.94 0.44 -12.56
N TRP A 529 -31.91 -0.51 -13.48
CA TRP A 529 -32.50 -0.38 -14.81
C TRP A 529 -34.02 -0.51 -14.71
N GLU A 530 -34.74 0.58 -14.98
CA GLU A 530 -36.20 0.59 -14.93
C GLU A 530 -36.73 1.54 -16.02
N LYS A 531 -37.63 1.04 -16.87
CA LYS A 531 -38.27 1.82 -17.97
C LYS A 531 -37.27 2.42 -18.96
N GLY A 532 -36.20 1.68 -19.28
CA GLY A 532 -35.23 2.06 -20.31
C GLY A 532 -34.19 3.10 -19.87
N ILE A 533 -34.11 3.40 -18.56
CA ILE A 533 -33.09 4.29 -17.97
C ILE A 533 -32.62 3.76 -16.61
N TYR A 534 -31.39 4.07 -16.22
CA TYR A 534 -30.90 3.79 -14.87
C TYR A 534 -31.43 4.82 -13.86
N GLN A 535 -32.02 4.35 -12.75
CA GLN A 535 -32.54 5.18 -11.67
C GLN A 535 -31.87 4.82 -10.32
N PRO A 536 -31.72 5.77 -9.37
CA PRO A 536 -31.03 5.54 -8.09
C PRO A 536 -31.97 4.89 -7.06
N LYS A 537 -32.59 3.77 -7.42
CA LYS A 537 -33.60 3.07 -6.62
C LYS A 537 -33.14 1.73 -6.06
N GLY A 538 -32.01 1.22 -6.54
CA GLY A 538 -31.46 -0.05 -6.09
C GLY A 538 -31.01 0.00 -4.63
N TYR A 539 -31.01 -1.16 -3.99
CA TYR A 539 -30.66 -1.33 -2.58
C TYR A 539 -30.06 -2.70 -2.33
N GLY A 540 -29.45 -2.89 -1.16
CA GLY A 540 -28.87 -4.17 -0.79
C GLY A 540 -28.34 -4.18 0.63
N LYS A 541 -27.90 -5.33 1.10
CA LYS A 541 -27.27 -5.51 2.42
C LYS A 541 -26.15 -6.53 2.31
N SER A 542 -25.13 -6.35 3.13
CA SER A 542 -24.06 -7.33 3.34
C SER A 542 -23.74 -7.41 4.82
N LYS A 543 -23.66 -8.62 5.37
CA LYS A 543 -23.32 -8.84 6.78
C LYS A 543 -22.47 -10.09 6.92
N GLY A 544 -21.60 -10.10 7.91
CA GLY A 544 -20.63 -11.18 8.00
C GLY A 544 -19.74 -11.10 9.22
N ILE A 545 -18.78 -12.02 9.25
CA ILE A 545 -17.71 -12.05 10.23
C ILE A 545 -16.40 -12.43 9.53
N ASP A 546 -15.37 -11.65 9.82
CA ASP A 546 -14.01 -11.88 9.36
C ASP A 546 -13.15 -12.30 10.55
N ILE A 547 -12.36 -13.36 10.40
CA ILE A 547 -11.48 -13.91 11.43
C ILE A 547 -10.09 -14.05 10.83
N PHE A 548 -9.09 -13.47 11.48
CA PHE A 548 -7.69 -13.62 11.15
C PHE A 548 -6.92 -14.08 12.37
N VAL A 549 -6.10 -15.11 12.20
CA VAL A 549 -5.17 -15.59 13.23
C VAL A 549 -3.81 -15.78 12.58
N GLU A 550 -2.80 -15.13 13.11
CA GLU A 550 -1.39 -15.33 12.73
C GLU A 550 -0.60 -15.75 13.96
N GLU A 551 0.24 -16.76 13.81
CA GLU A 551 0.94 -17.42 14.90
C GLU A 551 2.38 -17.77 14.49
N HIS A 552 3.33 -17.35 15.32
CA HIS A 552 4.78 -17.47 15.13
C HIS A 552 5.48 -18.21 16.29
N SER A 553 4.80 -18.45 17.41
CA SER A 553 5.40 -18.94 18.65
C SER A 553 5.23 -20.44 18.89
N LEU A 554 4.23 -21.08 18.28
CA LEU A 554 3.95 -22.51 18.50
C LEU A 554 5.15 -23.41 18.17
N PHE A 555 5.86 -23.15 17.08
CA PHE A 555 7.05 -23.90 16.71
C PHE A 555 8.14 -22.97 16.17
N LYS A 556 9.39 -23.19 16.58
CA LYS A 556 10.53 -22.44 16.04
C LYS A 556 10.57 -22.60 14.52
N HIS A 557 10.69 -21.48 13.82
CA HIS A 557 10.75 -21.38 12.36
C HIS A 557 9.47 -21.70 11.57
N LEU A 558 8.35 -21.98 12.25
CA LEU A 558 7.04 -22.12 11.61
C LEU A 558 6.20 -20.87 11.87
N THR A 559 5.68 -20.28 10.80
CA THR A 559 4.65 -19.25 10.85
C THR A 559 3.37 -19.82 10.24
N THR A 560 2.26 -19.75 10.95
CA THR A 560 0.95 -20.16 10.43
C THR A 560 -0.02 -18.98 10.43
N ALA A 561 -0.82 -18.87 9.38
CA ALA A 561 -1.90 -17.91 9.30
C ALA A 561 -3.20 -18.61 8.90
N PHE A 562 -4.30 -18.23 9.55
CA PHE A 562 -5.65 -18.65 9.27
C PHE A 562 -6.50 -17.41 8.99
N SER A 563 -7.22 -17.43 7.88
CA SER A 563 -8.12 -16.39 7.44
C SER A 563 -9.46 -17.03 7.11
N TYR A 564 -10.54 -16.54 7.70
CA TYR A 564 -11.89 -17.01 7.44
C TYR A 564 -12.85 -15.84 7.33
N SER A 565 -13.75 -15.93 6.36
CA SER A 565 -14.79 -14.95 6.14
C SER A 565 -16.12 -15.60 5.82
N TYR A 566 -17.13 -15.19 6.58
CA TYR A 566 -18.52 -15.43 6.28
C TYR A 566 -19.14 -14.15 5.72
N ASN A 567 -19.82 -14.25 4.58
CA ASN A 567 -20.43 -13.12 3.88
C ASN A 567 -21.84 -13.48 3.39
N ASP A 568 -22.85 -12.82 3.93
CA ASP A 568 -24.24 -12.89 3.48
C ASP A 568 -24.60 -11.55 2.82
N SER A 569 -24.43 -11.49 1.50
CA SER A 569 -24.69 -10.30 0.67
C SER A 569 -25.84 -10.55 -0.29
N LYS A 570 -26.76 -9.59 -0.39
CA LYS A 570 -27.88 -9.56 -1.33
C LYS A 570 -28.10 -8.14 -1.85
N ARG A 571 -28.42 -8.03 -3.13
CA ARG A 571 -28.60 -6.74 -3.82
C ARG A 571 -29.72 -6.80 -4.84
N PHE A 572 -30.34 -5.65 -5.06
CA PHE A 572 -31.28 -5.36 -6.13
C PHE A 572 -30.79 -4.09 -6.84
N TYR A 573 -30.13 -4.27 -7.99
CA TYR A 573 -29.39 -3.24 -8.72
C TYR A 573 -29.08 -3.73 -10.15
N HIS A 574 -28.58 -2.85 -11.00
CA HIS A 574 -28.43 -3.03 -12.45
C HIS A 574 -29.72 -3.56 -13.09
N GLU A 575 -29.64 -4.63 -13.85
CA GLU A 575 -30.76 -5.25 -14.56
C GLU A 575 -31.43 -6.37 -13.75
N TYR A 576 -31.15 -6.46 -12.44
CA TYR A 576 -31.78 -7.47 -11.60
C TYR A 576 -33.29 -7.26 -11.53
N THR A 577 -34.05 -8.34 -11.65
CA THR A 577 -35.52 -8.35 -11.53
C THR A 577 -35.99 -8.60 -10.10
N GLU A 578 -35.12 -9.13 -9.24
CA GLU A 578 -35.37 -9.38 -7.82
C GLU A 578 -34.09 -9.25 -6.98
N GLU A 579 -34.24 -9.14 -5.65
CA GLU A 579 -33.09 -9.14 -4.73
C GLU A 579 -32.42 -10.52 -4.71
N ARG A 580 -31.16 -10.58 -5.13
CA ARG A 580 -30.38 -11.83 -5.20
C ARG A 580 -28.96 -11.66 -4.71
N ILE A 581 -28.28 -12.78 -4.48
CA ILE A 581 -26.85 -12.81 -4.16
C ILE A 581 -26.11 -12.48 -5.46
N PRO A 582 -25.21 -11.48 -5.50
CA PRO A 582 -24.44 -11.20 -6.70
C PRO A 582 -23.61 -12.42 -7.14
N ASP A 583 -23.48 -12.61 -8.44
CA ASP A 583 -22.91 -13.83 -9.05
C ASP A 583 -21.44 -14.08 -8.67
N TYR A 584 -20.72 -13.00 -8.34
CA TYR A 584 -19.35 -13.05 -7.85
C TYR A 584 -19.24 -13.36 -6.35
N VAL A 585 -20.31 -13.52 -5.57
CA VAL A 585 -20.24 -13.67 -4.10
C VAL A 585 -20.23 -15.15 -3.65
N SER A 586 -19.26 -15.51 -2.81
CA SER A 586 -19.21 -16.77 -2.06
C SER A 586 -19.52 -16.52 -0.58
N ARG A 587 -20.27 -17.43 0.04
CA ARG A 587 -20.69 -17.30 1.45
C ARG A 587 -19.59 -17.58 2.46
N HIS A 588 -18.77 -18.60 2.21
CA HIS A 588 -17.66 -18.99 3.08
C HIS A 588 -16.36 -18.93 2.28
N ASN A 589 -15.38 -18.22 2.80
CA ASN A 589 -14.02 -18.16 2.29
C ASN A 589 -13.07 -18.53 3.41
N LEU A 590 -12.13 -19.43 3.15
CA LEU A 590 -11.15 -19.91 4.11
C LEU A 590 -9.78 -19.99 3.43
N ARG A 591 -8.75 -19.51 4.13
CA ARG A 591 -7.36 -19.65 3.73
C ARG A 591 -6.50 -20.06 4.93
N LEU A 592 -5.68 -21.08 4.72
CA LEU A 592 -4.71 -21.58 5.68
C LEU A 592 -3.33 -21.49 5.05
N THR A 593 -2.40 -20.83 5.72
CA THR A 593 -1.02 -20.67 5.23
C THR A 593 -0.06 -21.19 6.29
N ALA A 594 0.92 -21.98 5.88
CA ALA A 594 2.03 -22.41 6.71
C ALA A 594 3.34 -22.09 6.01
N LYS A 595 4.25 -21.38 6.67
CA LYS A 595 5.59 -21.04 6.18
C LYS A 595 6.62 -21.62 7.14
N TYR A 596 7.52 -22.43 6.63
CA TYR A 596 8.60 -23.04 7.40
C TYR A 596 9.97 -22.57 6.88
N SER A 597 10.76 -21.96 7.76
CA SER A 597 12.11 -21.49 7.43
C SER A 597 13.17 -22.50 7.85
N PHE A 598 14.06 -22.90 6.95
CA PHE A 598 15.18 -23.78 7.27
C PHE A 598 16.44 -23.33 6.53
N GLY A 599 17.47 -22.95 7.30
CA GLY A 599 18.71 -22.39 6.74
C GLY A 599 18.44 -21.15 5.89
N LYS A 600 18.75 -21.25 4.59
CA LYS A 600 18.55 -20.18 3.58
C LYS A 600 17.25 -20.32 2.79
N ALA A 601 16.42 -21.29 3.13
CA ALA A 601 15.20 -21.62 2.41
C ALA A 601 13.94 -21.33 3.26
N ILE A 602 12.85 -20.95 2.60
CA ILE A 602 11.52 -20.85 3.17
C ILE A 602 10.59 -21.65 2.26
N ILE A 603 9.92 -22.65 2.80
CA ILE A 603 8.83 -23.34 2.11
C ILE A 603 7.51 -22.81 2.64
N GLY A 604 6.61 -22.46 1.74
CA GLY A 604 5.24 -22.08 2.05
C GLY A 604 4.24 -23.06 1.45
N LEU A 605 3.20 -23.38 2.21
CA LEU A 605 2.02 -24.11 1.78
C LEU A 605 0.79 -23.25 2.07
N THR A 606 -0.08 -23.09 1.08
CA THR A 606 -1.34 -22.36 1.22
C THR A 606 -2.48 -23.24 0.76
N GLU A 607 -3.49 -23.43 1.60
CA GLU A 607 -4.77 -24.02 1.23
C GLU A 607 -5.82 -22.93 1.12
N SER A 608 -6.51 -22.85 -0.02
CA SER A 608 -7.57 -21.90 -0.29
C SER A 608 -8.87 -22.61 -0.59
N TYR A 609 -9.93 -22.26 0.12
CA TYR A 609 -11.27 -22.82 -0.06
C TYR A 609 -12.31 -21.71 -0.15
N ALA A 610 -13.26 -21.85 -1.07
CA ALA A 610 -14.47 -21.03 -1.07
C ALA A 610 -15.70 -21.87 -1.40
N SER A 611 -16.81 -21.59 -0.71
CA SER A 611 -18.10 -22.21 -1.03
C SER A 611 -18.56 -21.82 -2.43
N GLY A 612 -19.30 -22.71 -3.10
CA GLY A 612 -19.89 -22.44 -4.41
C GLY A 612 -20.74 -21.17 -4.45
N ARG A 613 -20.71 -20.49 -5.58
CA ARG A 613 -21.43 -19.24 -5.86
C ARG A 613 -22.79 -19.54 -6.50
N HIS A 614 -23.74 -18.64 -6.29
CA HIS A 614 -25.12 -18.80 -6.75
C HIS A 614 -25.33 -18.03 -8.05
N PHE A 615 -25.93 -18.71 -9.04
CA PHE A 615 -26.35 -18.15 -10.33
C PHE A 615 -27.82 -18.51 -10.56
N LEU A 616 -28.48 -17.83 -11.52
CA LEU A 616 -29.86 -18.16 -11.91
C LEU A 616 -30.03 -19.62 -12.35
N ILE A 617 -29.02 -20.16 -13.05
CA ILE A 617 -29.05 -21.50 -13.62
C ILE A 617 -28.57 -22.59 -12.66
N GLY A 618 -28.07 -22.24 -11.47
CA GLY A 618 -27.54 -23.21 -10.51
C GLY A 618 -26.45 -22.67 -9.60
N LYS A 619 -25.73 -23.59 -8.95
CA LYS A 619 -24.65 -23.27 -8.02
C LYS A 619 -23.34 -23.88 -8.51
N THR A 620 -22.25 -23.11 -8.49
CA THR A 620 -20.94 -23.66 -8.84
C THR A 620 -20.47 -24.65 -7.78
N PRO A 621 -19.61 -25.63 -8.13
CA PRO A 621 -18.87 -26.41 -7.14
C PRO A 621 -18.04 -25.51 -6.23
N HIS A 622 -17.62 -26.03 -5.07
CA HIS A 622 -16.69 -25.30 -4.22
C HIS A 622 -15.35 -25.07 -4.93
N TYR A 623 -14.76 -23.90 -4.70
CA TYR A 623 -13.40 -23.58 -5.12
C TYR A 623 -12.42 -24.21 -4.13
N ASN A 624 -11.35 -24.80 -4.65
CA ASN A 624 -10.25 -25.28 -3.85
C ASN A 624 -8.91 -25.18 -4.60
N SER A 625 -7.87 -24.73 -3.90
CA SER A 625 -6.52 -24.64 -4.44
C SER A 625 -5.50 -24.84 -3.33
N VAL A 626 -4.66 -25.86 -3.48
CA VAL A 626 -3.45 -26.05 -2.68
C VAL A 626 -2.27 -25.48 -3.46
N ASP A 627 -1.58 -24.51 -2.88
CA ASP A 627 -0.48 -23.79 -3.50
C ASP A 627 0.80 -24.04 -2.68
N ILE A 628 1.92 -24.30 -3.35
CA ILE A 628 3.22 -24.47 -2.71
C ILE A 628 4.21 -23.45 -3.25
N ASN A 629 5.06 -22.93 -2.39
CA ASN A 629 6.16 -22.05 -2.77
C ASN A 629 7.46 -22.42 -2.05
N LEU A 630 8.57 -22.09 -2.70
CA LEU A 630 9.91 -22.21 -2.17
C LEU A 630 10.67 -20.93 -2.50
N THR A 631 11.14 -20.27 -1.45
CA THR A 631 12.08 -19.15 -1.51
C THR A 631 13.45 -19.65 -1.10
N TYR A 632 14.48 -19.38 -1.89
CA TYR A 632 15.85 -19.75 -1.57
C TYR A 632 16.78 -18.55 -1.74
N LEU A 633 17.48 -18.19 -0.66
CA LEU A 633 18.52 -17.16 -0.68
C LEU A 633 19.83 -17.79 -1.15
N LEU A 634 20.09 -17.77 -2.47
CA LEU A 634 21.29 -18.35 -3.07
C LEU A 634 22.56 -17.64 -2.58
N SER A 635 22.52 -16.31 -2.56
CA SER A 635 23.61 -15.46 -2.04
C SER A 635 23.01 -14.22 -1.37
N PRO A 636 23.81 -13.43 -0.64
CA PRO A 636 23.34 -12.14 -0.11
C PRO A 636 22.84 -11.17 -1.18
N LYS A 637 22.93 -11.46 -2.48
CA LYS A 637 22.43 -10.60 -3.57
C LYS A 637 21.36 -11.27 -4.45
N VAL A 638 21.15 -12.59 -4.31
CA VAL A 638 20.32 -13.36 -5.25
C VAL A 638 19.29 -14.19 -4.49
N ILE A 639 18.02 -13.99 -4.81
CA ILE A 639 16.88 -14.79 -4.33
C ILE A 639 16.30 -15.56 -5.52
N ILE A 640 16.04 -16.84 -5.32
CA ILE A 640 15.25 -17.67 -6.23
C ILE A 640 13.91 -17.90 -5.56
N TYR A 641 12.84 -17.55 -6.25
CA TYR A 641 11.48 -17.85 -5.84
C TYR A 641 10.88 -18.83 -6.83
N SER A 642 10.20 -19.85 -6.32
CA SER A 642 9.38 -20.74 -7.12
C SER A 642 8.03 -20.93 -6.44
N SER A 643 6.95 -20.97 -7.22
CA SER A 643 5.62 -21.29 -6.73
C SER A 643 4.87 -22.11 -7.75
N LEU A 644 4.05 -23.04 -7.26
CA LEU A 644 3.15 -23.84 -8.07
C LEU A 644 1.76 -23.74 -7.45
N ASN A 645 0.87 -23.04 -8.17
CA ASN A 645 -0.50 -22.86 -7.74
C ASN A 645 -1.36 -24.04 -8.19
N ASN A 646 -2.30 -24.43 -7.33
CA ASN A 646 -3.24 -25.53 -7.50
C ASN A 646 -2.51 -26.84 -7.84
N ILE A 647 -1.58 -27.28 -6.98
CA ILE A 647 -0.76 -28.48 -7.20
C ILE A 647 -1.61 -29.74 -7.43
N LEU A 648 -2.83 -29.78 -6.89
CA LEU A 648 -3.78 -30.87 -7.11
C LEU A 648 -4.35 -30.88 -8.55
N GLY A 649 -4.27 -29.77 -9.28
CA GLY A 649 -4.76 -29.66 -10.67
C GLY A 649 -6.28 -29.69 -10.78
N ARG A 650 -6.98 -29.16 -9.77
CA ARG A 650 -8.43 -29.12 -9.79
C ARG A 650 -8.93 -28.09 -10.79
N THR A 651 -9.85 -28.46 -11.67
CA THR A 651 -10.55 -27.50 -12.51
C THR A 651 -11.55 -26.70 -11.69
N ASN A 652 -11.20 -25.45 -11.37
CA ASN A 652 -12.06 -24.55 -10.61
C ASN A 652 -13.06 -23.84 -11.53
N ILE A 653 -14.35 -23.93 -11.24
CA ILE A 653 -15.42 -23.24 -11.98
C ILE A 653 -15.75 -21.95 -11.24
N PHE A 654 -15.51 -20.80 -11.86
CA PHE A 654 -15.74 -19.49 -11.27
C PHE A 654 -17.16 -18.98 -11.48
N GLY A 655 -17.83 -19.42 -12.55
CA GLY A 655 -19.21 -19.06 -12.82
C GLY A 655 -19.77 -19.73 -14.05
N TYR A 656 -20.92 -19.23 -14.50
CA TYR A 656 -21.55 -19.65 -15.74
C TYR A 656 -21.85 -18.44 -16.60
N ASN A 657 -21.62 -18.55 -17.90
CA ASN A 657 -22.01 -17.50 -18.84
C ASN A 657 -23.53 -17.54 -19.12
N THR A 658 -24.02 -16.60 -19.94
CA THR A 658 -25.44 -16.49 -20.34
C THR A 658 -25.99 -17.76 -21.01
N ASN A 659 -25.12 -18.52 -21.67
CA ASN A 659 -25.45 -19.80 -22.33
C ASN A 659 -25.31 -21.01 -21.39
N GLY A 660 -25.00 -20.80 -20.11
CA GLY A 660 -24.78 -21.84 -19.12
C GLY A 660 -23.47 -22.62 -19.22
N ARG A 661 -22.52 -22.17 -20.07
CA ARG A 661 -21.17 -22.75 -20.13
C ARG A 661 -20.36 -22.33 -18.90
N SER A 662 -19.58 -23.28 -18.38
CA SER A 662 -18.73 -23.04 -17.20
C SER A 662 -17.58 -22.10 -17.53
N ILE A 663 -17.39 -21.07 -16.72
CA ILE A 663 -16.23 -20.18 -16.76
C ILE A 663 -15.12 -20.84 -15.93
N VAL A 664 -14.05 -21.22 -16.60
CA VAL A 664 -12.90 -21.95 -16.03
C VAL A 664 -11.61 -21.18 -16.29
N PRO A 665 -10.55 -21.35 -15.49
CA PRO A 665 -9.28 -20.72 -15.79
C PRO A 665 -8.69 -21.25 -17.09
N SER A 666 -7.89 -20.42 -17.77
CA SER A 666 -7.08 -20.82 -18.93
C SER A 666 -6.23 -22.07 -18.63
N ARG A 667 -5.71 -22.17 -17.39
CA ARG A 667 -4.93 -23.31 -16.89
C ARG A 667 -5.34 -23.66 -15.47
N ASP A 668 -5.37 -24.96 -15.16
CA ASP A 668 -5.64 -25.40 -13.80
C ASP A 668 -4.44 -25.16 -12.88
N ARG A 669 -3.22 -25.31 -13.39
CA ARG A 669 -1.96 -25.11 -12.64
C ARG A 669 -1.18 -23.94 -13.21
N PHE A 670 -0.48 -23.23 -12.33
CA PHE A 670 0.41 -22.13 -12.72
C PHE A 670 1.75 -22.26 -12.00
N LEU A 671 2.83 -22.45 -12.77
CA LEU A 671 4.19 -22.52 -12.26
C LEU A 671 4.87 -21.17 -12.45
N TYR A 672 5.39 -20.59 -11.39
CA TYR A 672 6.19 -19.38 -11.45
C TYR A 672 7.58 -19.69 -10.92
N ILE A 673 8.62 -19.32 -11.67
CA ILE A 673 10.02 -19.36 -11.23
C ILE A 673 10.63 -18.00 -11.54
N GLY A 674 11.05 -17.28 -10.51
CA GLY A 674 11.64 -15.96 -10.60
C GLY A 674 13.00 -15.90 -9.91
N ILE A 675 13.92 -15.14 -10.52
CA ILE A 675 15.24 -14.85 -9.98
C ILE A 675 15.30 -13.34 -9.75
N PHE A 676 15.66 -12.94 -8.54
CA PHE A 676 15.77 -11.54 -8.12
C PHE A 676 17.22 -11.24 -7.74
N VAL A 677 17.82 -10.22 -8.35
CA VAL A 677 19.23 -9.88 -8.20
C VAL A 677 19.41 -8.41 -7.79
N SER A 678 20.15 -8.18 -6.70
CA SER A 678 20.62 -6.87 -6.27
C SER A 678 22.01 -6.60 -6.84
N LEU A 679 22.19 -5.50 -7.56
CA LEU A 679 23.42 -5.21 -8.29
C LEU A 679 24.44 -4.41 -7.46
N LYS A 680 23.99 -3.51 -6.58
CA LYS A 680 24.88 -2.54 -5.90
C LYS A 680 25.08 -2.78 -4.41
N ASN A 681 24.08 -3.29 -3.68
CA ASN A 681 24.15 -3.51 -2.24
C ASN A 681 24.44 -4.97 -1.86
N ASN A 682 24.94 -5.18 -0.63
CA ASN A 682 25.28 -6.50 -0.08
C ASN A 682 24.07 -7.26 0.50
N LYS A 683 22.85 -6.80 0.26
CA LYS A 683 21.61 -7.42 0.76
C LYS A 683 20.57 -7.57 -0.35
N ALA A 684 20.13 -8.80 -0.59
CA ALA A 684 19.11 -9.16 -1.58
C ALA A 684 17.73 -8.67 -1.13
N TYR A 685 17.53 -8.55 0.19
CA TYR A 685 16.36 -7.93 0.82
C TYR A 685 16.23 -6.43 0.53
N ASP A 686 17.21 -5.80 -0.13
CA ASP A 686 17.07 -4.40 -0.56
C ASP A 686 16.37 -4.28 -1.93
N ILE A 687 16.16 -5.42 -2.61
CA ILE A 687 15.31 -5.51 -3.80
C ILE A 687 13.85 -5.22 -3.45
N SER A 688 13.43 -5.64 -2.26
CA SER A 688 12.09 -5.36 -1.74
C SER A 688 11.86 -3.94 -1.25
N ASN A 689 12.82 -3.04 -1.47
CA ASN A 689 12.69 -1.61 -1.27
C ASN A 689 13.11 -0.85 -2.55
N PHE A 690 12.80 -1.42 -3.73
CA PHE A 690 13.15 -0.87 -5.06
C PHE A 690 12.30 0.32 -5.49
#